data_AF-A0A517MRP3-F1
#
_entry.id   AF-A0A517MRP3-F1
#
_cell.length_a   1.000
_cell.length_b   1.000
_cell.length_c   1.000
_cell.angle_alpha   90.00
_cell.angle_beta   90.00
_cell.angle_gamma   90.00
#
_symmetry.space_group_name_H-M   'P 1'
#
loop_
_entity.id
_entity.type
_entity.pdbx_description
1 polymer ?
#
loop_
_entity_poly.entity_id
_entity_poly.type
_entity_poly.pdbx_seq_one_letter_code
_entity_poly.pdbx_strand_id
1 'polypeptide(L)'
;MNLQKYLHRNEIRAQGLLALPTLVLLRALAGDGTPGRHWAGTLCRVAALCAAMTMLGTGTPASADNYTWDGEFNNTWDFTDGGFIFYSNWDTEGFQSPDLPGSGDNVFFSHDNDGNTDIDLNGSRSVNDITFGSDQYSLANGTLTGNRLFINDNLTLQSDATLTINGPSSLGSGRTLRIHGQYNANGGITLADFTVLNVTEQAGPARSFTLGSGSMLTAFDQTQLNFTGDYEVDNNATFDLNSGSDWTLTERLNIGNGSNGTVDLNGLGTTLVAGGAAPSALGLSGATGTLTLTSDATATFNAGLDIGSAANPGAGVVTLTSGSSSTVTGELTLGMGTSTGTLTVSGDSAVDANGATRIGPGGTLNINTTNGITPLPAGGGVYHANGDVFIDDGILNSIETPAGNSRFNLAPGNNLTAFNSARVRLTGDYTVTNGSVVTFSTSAVGQITGDLDIGAAVDSGQVTISGGQLTITDSSTILPTGTLEINSGGTYSANGGLDNSQGGTLTFTDGNLNITGGAYLPDLSENYILDGASPADLPHLTLGAGASANFSTAIFVGDEESGRITVSGGADVVAANGSVLGSATGSSGTATVTGPGSTWNSPADFFIGLGGTGTLNIEDGGVVDSTQGTIGRADGSTGTATVTGQGSAWFNAGILQIGRFENSNGTLNIVAGGAVTNTEGILGGEINASGTATVTGGNSTWVNSDLLDIGFNGTGTLIIEAGGKVTNTSGTLGLNSTGIGTATITGTGSRWENSGTLDVGRTGTGTLNIEAGGVVTNTTGNLGRNSSGIGTATVNGVGSAWVNTHSLNVGLAGTGSLTTSNEGAVFIGDAAQAGGTGGSITISDTSADPAFGGLLVVQNSGTLSQSQPFTRTIIGDQANEFGTATVTGAGSTWTNNNNSGYFIVGNSGTGVLNIEDGGVVTTRDGTLGSATGAMGTATVTGAGSTWNNTAGFNVGTSGTGILNIDNGGSVVSERAHIGNFVNANGTATVTGADSAWDITNTLTVGQIGTGTLNVEAGGHISVGASFRLQSFGGTAFLNFTLASTADPLIDVGEDVNLAGTLGVDLDPGLTLSDGDSFTLIDIARTRSGVFGNVAEGGLLGSFNGVDLFLTYTGGDGNDVVAFAALPGDYDGDSDVDGADFLTWQREDGMSDGLTDWQDHYGTQPPPSSASASQVPEPTTVALTLLASCCLLLARLPFVPSVRMTAG
;
A
#
# COMPACT_ATOMS: atom_id res chain seq x y z
N MET A 1 -2.49 39.63 -23.15
CA MET A 1 -3.18 40.23 -21.98
C MET A 1 -3.54 39.09 -21.04
N ASN A 2 -3.47 39.15 -19.70
CA ASN A 2 -2.88 40.07 -18.71
C ASN A 2 -2.91 39.30 -17.35
N LEU A 3 -2.01 39.41 -16.37
CA LEU A 3 -0.76 40.16 -16.23
C LEU A 3 0.07 39.60 -15.03
N GLN A 4 1.41 39.52 -15.12
CA GLN A 4 2.44 39.61 -14.03
C GLN A 4 2.42 38.65 -12.79
N LYS A 5 3.51 37.88 -12.55
CA LYS A 5 4.64 38.09 -11.58
C LYS A 5 4.35 37.59 -10.14
N TYR A 6 5.28 37.13 -9.30
CA TYR A 6 6.77 36.90 -9.27
C TYR A 6 7.01 35.79 -8.19
N LEU A 7 8.17 35.17 -7.90
CA LEU A 7 9.57 35.06 -8.37
C LEU A 7 9.97 33.60 -7.99
N HIS A 8 10.77 32.76 -8.66
CA HIS A 8 12.06 32.85 -9.38
C HIS A 8 13.31 33.08 -8.49
N ARG A 9 14.38 32.28 -8.59
CA ARG A 9 14.62 31.11 -9.49
C ARG A 9 15.69 30.13 -8.93
N ASN A 10 15.59 28.86 -9.32
CA ASN A 10 16.64 27.81 -9.23
C ASN A 10 17.52 27.79 -10.51
N GLU A 11 18.32 26.72 -10.66
CA GLU A 11 18.74 26.05 -11.91
C GLU A 11 20.10 26.42 -12.56
N ILE A 12 20.79 25.53 -13.31
CA ILE A 12 21.10 24.07 -13.20
C ILE A 12 22.04 23.66 -14.36
N ARG A 13 22.87 22.61 -14.16
CA ARG A 13 23.57 21.73 -15.15
C ARG A 13 24.24 22.30 -16.45
N ALA A 14 25.58 22.16 -16.46
CA ALA A 14 26.37 21.22 -17.31
C ALA A 14 26.75 21.47 -18.80
N GLN A 15 27.79 20.72 -19.22
CA GLN A 15 28.34 20.47 -20.59
C GLN A 15 28.96 21.69 -21.33
N GLY A 16 30.08 21.62 -22.05
CA GLY A 16 30.94 20.51 -22.47
C GLY A 16 31.74 20.88 -23.76
N LEU A 17 33.07 20.66 -23.71
CA LEU A 17 33.97 20.31 -24.83
C LEU A 17 34.53 21.37 -25.84
N LEU A 18 35.79 21.08 -26.24
CA LEU A 18 36.55 21.40 -27.48
C LEU A 18 37.52 22.61 -27.60
N ALA A 19 38.75 22.23 -27.99
CA ALA A 19 39.69 22.87 -28.94
C ALA A 19 40.71 23.97 -28.51
N LEU A 20 41.99 23.56 -28.55
CA LEU A 20 43.20 24.34 -28.88
C LEU A 20 43.17 24.82 -30.38
N PRO A 21 44.04 25.73 -30.90
CA PRO A 21 45.44 25.97 -30.49
C PRO A 21 46.05 27.41 -30.58
N THR A 22 47.26 27.48 -30.01
CA THR A 22 48.47 28.33 -30.19
C THR A 22 48.53 29.59 -31.11
N LEU A 23 49.32 30.57 -30.62
CA LEU A 23 50.37 31.35 -31.34
C LEU A 23 50.11 32.81 -31.86
N VAL A 24 50.27 33.79 -30.95
CA VAL A 24 51.27 34.91 -31.01
C VAL A 24 51.14 36.10 -32.02
N LEU A 25 51.14 37.31 -31.42
CA LEU A 25 51.69 38.64 -31.84
C LEU A 25 50.85 39.74 -32.58
N LEU A 26 50.85 40.91 -31.90
CA LEU A 26 51.31 42.24 -32.38
C LEU A 26 50.30 43.37 -32.78
N ARG A 27 49.97 44.23 -31.77
CA ARG A 27 49.75 45.70 -31.86
C ARG A 27 48.55 46.21 -32.72
N ALA A 28 48.04 47.45 -32.61
CA ALA A 28 48.51 48.65 -31.90
C ALA A 28 47.36 49.65 -31.56
N LEU A 29 47.54 50.45 -30.48
CA LEU A 29 46.85 51.74 -30.15
C LEU A 29 45.31 51.74 -29.96
N ALA A 30 44.69 52.65 -29.17
CA ALA A 30 45.18 53.50 -28.06
C ALA A 30 43.99 54.15 -27.31
N GLY A 31 44.20 54.48 -26.03
CA GLY A 31 43.22 55.16 -25.15
C GLY A 31 42.26 54.18 -24.44
N ASP A 32 41.86 54.40 -23.19
CA ASP A 32 42.27 55.40 -22.18
C ASP A 32 42.07 54.83 -20.75
N GLY A 33 42.14 55.65 -19.68
CA GLY A 33 41.61 55.25 -18.35
C GLY A 33 42.58 54.94 -17.18
N THR A 34 43.90 54.86 -17.41
CA THR A 34 44.99 54.84 -16.38
C THR A 34 45.12 53.63 -15.39
N PRO A 35 46.32 53.36 -14.83
CA PRO A 35 46.77 52.01 -14.40
C PRO A 35 47.28 51.94 -12.92
N GLY A 36 47.93 50.89 -12.39
CA GLY A 36 48.35 49.55 -12.87
C GLY A 36 49.03 48.76 -11.73
N ARG A 37 48.76 47.45 -11.55
CA ARG A 37 49.45 46.28 -12.16
C ARG A 37 50.89 45.97 -11.70
N HIS A 38 50.97 44.99 -10.80
CA HIS A 38 51.82 43.77 -10.83
C HIS A 38 52.91 43.56 -11.92
N TRP A 39 53.94 42.82 -11.47
CA TRP A 39 54.82 41.84 -12.17
C TRP A 39 56.14 42.28 -12.86
N ALA A 40 57.25 41.79 -12.27
CA ALA A 40 58.33 40.97 -12.84
C ALA A 40 59.16 41.38 -14.09
N GLY A 41 60.50 41.20 -13.97
CA GLY A 41 61.46 41.04 -15.07
C GLY A 41 62.17 42.31 -15.58
N THR A 42 63.32 42.28 -16.28
CA THR A 42 64.30 41.20 -16.59
C THR A 42 65.67 41.85 -16.97
N LEU A 43 66.74 41.06 -17.07
CA LEU A 43 68.17 41.39 -17.27
C LEU A 43 68.59 42.51 -18.26
N CYS A 44 69.76 43.09 -17.92
CA CYS A 44 70.89 43.52 -18.79
C CYS A 44 70.93 44.88 -19.53
N ARG A 45 71.80 45.75 -18.99
CA ARG A 45 72.90 46.52 -19.63
C ARG A 45 72.65 47.30 -20.94
N VAL A 46 72.88 48.62 -20.87
CA VAL A 46 74.06 49.35 -21.42
C VAL A 46 74.24 50.65 -20.59
N ALA A 47 75.43 51.25 -20.55
CA ALA A 47 75.81 52.33 -19.60
C ALA A 47 76.04 53.72 -20.25
N ALA A 48 75.97 54.81 -19.46
CA ALA A 48 76.95 55.91 -19.45
C ALA A 48 76.71 57.05 -18.40
N LEU A 49 77.66 57.20 -17.46
CA LEU A 49 78.28 58.42 -16.87
C LEU A 49 77.51 59.58 -16.14
N CYS A 50 78.08 59.93 -14.95
CA CYS A 50 78.22 61.27 -14.30
C CYS A 50 76.99 62.01 -13.70
N ALA A 51 77.05 62.78 -12.59
CA ALA A 51 78.06 63.13 -11.52
C ALA A 51 77.42 64.15 -10.51
N ALA A 52 77.90 64.55 -9.31
CA ALA A 52 78.82 64.05 -8.25
C ALA A 52 78.82 65.05 -7.02
N MET A 53 79.50 64.74 -5.90
CA MET A 53 79.83 65.61 -4.71
C MET A 53 78.66 65.96 -3.73
N THR A 54 78.76 66.19 -2.39
CA THR A 54 79.80 66.20 -1.28
C THR A 54 79.06 66.20 0.12
N MET A 55 79.58 66.35 1.38
CA MET A 55 80.85 66.82 2.02
C MET A 55 81.00 66.44 3.55
N LEU A 56 82.23 66.10 3.99
CA LEU A 56 83.01 66.37 5.25
C LEU A 56 82.42 66.59 6.70
N GLY A 57 83.14 66.06 7.73
CA GLY A 57 83.36 66.67 9.08
C GLY A 57 83.21 65.75 10.34
N THR A 58 84.24 65.13 10.98
CA THR A 58 85.31 65.59 11.92
C THR A 58 84.98 65.76 13.44
N GLY A 59 85.68 65.06 14.37
CA GLY A 59 85.80 65.40 15.82
C GLY A 59 86.40 64.31 16.76
N THR A 60 87.25 64.66 17.75
CA THR A 60 87.91 63.76 18.75
C THR A 60 87.91 64.39 20.18
N PRO A 61 88.20 63.67 21.30
CA PRO A 61 89.59 63.57 21.84
C PRO A 61 89.98 62.34 22.74
N ALA A 62 91.26 62.35 23.17
CA ALA A 62 92.11 61.40 23.95
C ALA A 62 91.66 60.93 25.38
N SER A 63 92.39 60.14 26.21
CA SER A 63 93.86 59.86 26.31
C SER A 63 94.30 58.66 27.20
N ALA A 64 95.40 57.97 26.79
CA ALA A 64 96.55 57.44 27.60
C ALA A 64 96.31 56.39 28.74
N ASP A 65 97.26 55.52 29.15
CA ASP A 65 98.75 55.58 29.10
C ASP A 65 99.46 54.19 29.23
N ASN A 66 100.54 53.96 28.46
CA ASN A 66 101.69 53.01 28.68
C ASN A 66 101.49 51.46 28.80
N TYR A 67 102.45 50.56 28.45
CA TYR A 67 103.91 50.68 28.18
C TYR A 67 104.47 49.59 27.20
N THR A 68 105.24 49.99 26.16
CA THR A 68 106.27 49.22 25.36
C THR A 68 105.94 47.98 24.49
N TRP A 69 106.70 47.85 23.39
CA TRP A 69 106.64 46.80 22.35
C TRP A 69 107.99 46.62 21.63
N ASP A 70 108.44 45.37 21.43
CA ASP A 70 109.06 44.83 20.20
C ASP A 70 108.73 43.31 20.13
N GLY A 71 108.70 42.61 18.98
CA GLY A 71 108.86 43.07 17.59
C GLY A 71 108.18 42.12 16.57
N GLU A 72 107.95 42.65 15.37
CA GLU A 72 107.45 42.07 14.10
C GLU A 72 107.06 40.57 13.99
N PHE A 73 105.78 40.33 13.66
CA PHE A 73 105.36 39.55 12.48
C PHE A 73 104.10 40.17 11.88
N ASN A 74 103.95 40.17 10.55
CA ASN A 74 102.86 40.86 9.85
C ASN A 74 101.57 40.02 9.77
N ASN A 75 100.43 40.65 10.07
CA ASN A 75 99.15 40.40 9.41
C ASN A 75 98.41 41.74 9.33
N THR A 76 97.96 42.11 8.13
CA THR A 76 97.29 43.41 7.88
C THR A 76 95.79 43.26 8.00
N TRP A 77 95.16 44.02 8.89
CA TRP A 77 93.71 44.08 9.04
C TRP A 77 93.20 45.23 8.16
N ASP A 78 92.38 44.94 7.14
CA ASP A 78 91.74 45.97 6.32
C ASP A 78 90.29 46.18 6.78
N PHE A 79 89.89 47.43 6.96
CA PHE A 79 88.60 47.81 7.54
C PHE A 79 87.78 48.58 6.50
N THR A 80 86.79 47.91 5.91
CA THR A 80 85.81 48.52 5.00
C THR A 80 84.41 48.45 5.60
N ASP A 81 83.65 49.54 5.49
CA ASP A 81 82.26 49.64 6.00
C ASP A 81 81.38 48.50 5.45
N GLY A 82 81.06 47.49 6.27
CA GLY A 82 80.15 46.39 5.91
C GLY A 82 80.36 45.06 6.64
N GLY A 83 81.54 44.78 7.18
CA GLY A 83 81.80 43.56 7.96
C GLY A 83 83.28 43.22 8.14
N PHE A 84 83.59 42.32 9.06
CA PHE A 84 84.96 41.82 9.29
C PHE A 84 85.26 40.61 8.39
N ILE A 85 86.43 40.63 7.74
CA ILE A 85 86.97 39.50 6.97
C ILE A 85 88.24 39.01 7.69
N PHE A 86 88.28 37.74 8.07
CA PHE A 86 89.45 37.13 8.71
C PHE A 86 90.31 36.34 7.71
N TYR A 87 91.62 36.63 7.70
CA TYR A 87 92.64 35.88 6.96
C TYR A 87 93.67 35.28 7.94
N SER A 88 93.90 33.96 7.85
CA SER A 88 94.89 33.24 8.66
C SER A 88 95.52 32.10 7.86
N ASN A 89 96.86 32.00 7.86
CA ASN A 89 97.64 31.02 7.08
C ASN A 89 98.61 30.23 7.98
N TRP A 90 98.12 29.46 8.95
CA TRP A 90 98.98 28.65 9.83
C TRP A 90 98.37 27.31 10.25
N ASP A 91 99.04 26.25 9.84
CA ASP A 91 98.74 24.85 10.09
C ASP A 91 99.43 24.40 11.40
N THR A 92 98.70 24.33 12.53
CA THR A 92 99.01 23.43 13.68
C THR A 92 97.85 23.36 14.68
N GLU A 93 97.62 22.19 15.26
CA GLU A 93 96.59 21.96 16.29
C GLU A 93 96.84 22.78 17.57
N GLY A 94 95.82 23.54 18.03
CA GLY A 94 95.78 24.15 19.36
C GLY A 94 95.78 25.68 19.38
N PHE A 95 94.69 26.29 18.93
CA PHE A 95 94.44 27.73 19.08
C PHE A 95 93.03 27.96 19.65
N GLN A 96 92.88 28.81 20.67
CA GLN A 96 91.58 29.41 20.98
C GLN A 96 91.38 30.59 20.01
N SER A 97 90.20 30.70 19.39
CA SER A 97 89.90 31.78 18.47
C SER A 97 90.09 33.16 19.11
N PRO A 98 90.44 34.21 18.34
CA PRO A 98 90.44 35.58 18.86
C PRO A 98 89.09 35.96 19.47
N ASP A 99 89.08 36.75 20.54
CA ASP A 99 87.86 37.34 21.06
C ASP A 99 87.24 38.24 19.98
N LEU A 100 86.11 37.80 19.41
CA LEU A 100 85.35 38.58 18.45
C LEU A 100 84.84 39.88 19.11
N PRO A 101 84.80 41.01 18.38
CA PRO A 101 84.26 42.27 18.90
C PRO A 101 82.76 42.19 19.24
N GLY A 102 82.23 43.28 19.80
CA GLY A 102 80.92 43.32 20.44
C GLY A 102 79.71 43.08 19.52
N SER A 103 78.53 42.97 20.13
CA SER A 103 77.27 42.68 19.45
C SER A 103 76.91 43.71 18.37
N GLY A 104 76.72 43.24 17.12
CA GLY A 104 76.19 44.06 16.02
C GLY A 104 76.92 43.92 14.68
N ASP A 105 78.03 43.18 14.62
CA ASP A 105 78.86 43.06 13.41
C ASP A 105 78.51 41.83 12.54
N ASN A 106 78.83 41.93 11.25
CA ASN A 106 78.79 40.86 10.25
C ASN A 106 80.17 40.18 10.17
N VAL A 107 80.20 38.84 10.12
CA VAL A 107 81.44 38.05 10.15
C VAL A 107 81.58 37.16 8.91
N PHE A 108 82.67 37.38 8.16
CA PHE A 108 83.04 36.62 6.98
C PHE A 108 84.35 35.85 7.19
N PHE A 109 84.34 34.57 6.85
CA PHE A 109 85.49 33.68 6.93
C PHE A 109 85.91 33.23 5.52
N SER A 110 87.23 33.20 5.28
CA SER A 110 87.84 32.69 4.04
C SER A 110 88.92 31.66 4.35
N HIS A 111 89.06 30.66 3.47
CA HIS A 111 89.96 29.51 3.65
C HIS A 111 91.45 29.87 3.69
N ASP A 112 92.24 28.99 4.29
CA ASP A 112 93.69 28.92 4.07
C ASP A 112 94.03 28.22 2.72
N ASN A 113 95.32 28.06 2.42
CA ASN A 113 95.77 27.41 1.18
C ASN A 113 95.44 25.91 1.10
N ASP A 114 95.12 25.27 2.22
CA ASP A 114 94.93 23.83 2.34
C ASP A 114 93.43 23.46 2.43
N GLY A 115 92.57 24.47 2.56
CA GLY A 115 91.13 24.45 2.24
C GLY A 115 90.22 24.14 3.41
N ASN A 116 90.75 24.12 4.62
CA ASN A 116 90.02 23.79 5.85
C ASN A 116 89.81 25.03 6.73
N THR A 117 88.80 24.98 7.59
CA THR A 117 88.50 26.02 8.58
C THR A 117 87.72 25.35 9.71
N ASP A 118 88.33 25.31 10.90
CA ASP A 118 87.72 24.73 12.11
C ASP A 118 87.53 25.87 13.12
N ILE A 119 86.28 26.20 13.45
CA ILE A 119 85.91 27.36 14.28
C ILE A 119 85.20 26.85 15.54
N ASP A 120 85.79 27.12 16.71
CA ASP A 120 85.21 26.78 18.01
C ASP A 120 84.76 28.05 18.77
N LEU A 121 83.45 28.25 18.87
CA LEU A 121 82.85 29.38 19.59
C LEU A 121 82.56 29.00 21.05
N ASN A 122 83.46 29.45 21.94
CA ASN A 122 83.31 29.38 23.39
C ASN A 122 82.89 30.74 23.98
N GLY A 123 81.97 30.72 24.95
CA GLY A 123 81.33 31.87 25.58
C GLY A 123 80.15 32.45 24.79
N SER A 124 79.12 32.93 25.50
CA SER A 124 77.89 33.44 24.87
C SER A 124 78.12 34.67 24.00
N ARG A 125 77.55 34.72 22.78
CA ARG A 125 77.70 35.83 21.80
C ARG A 125 76.43 36.09 20.98
N SER A 126 76.38 37.23 20.30
CA SER A 126 75.31 37.59 19.34
C SER A 126 75.84 38.46 18.19
N VAL A 127 75.43 38.15 16.95
CA VAL A 127 75.97 38.70 15.69
C VAL A 127 74.88 38.88 14.62
N ASN A 128 75.19 39.62 13.55
CA ASN A 128 74.21 40.06 12.56
C ASN A 128 74.17 39.25 11.25
N ASP A 129 75.28 38.70 10.77
CA ASP A 129 75.28 37.72 9.68
C ASP A 129 76.52 36.83 9.81
N ILE A 130 76.38 35.54 9.48
CA ILE A 130 77.50 34.62 9.31
C ILE A 130 77.37 34.00 7.91
N THR A 131 78.30 34.35 7.02
CA THR A 131 78.35 33.81 5.65
C THR A 131 79.73 33.24 5.36
N PHE A 132 79.76 31.98 4.94
CA PHE A 132 80.97 31.33 4.43
C PHE A 132 81.08 31.59 2.91
N GLY A 133 82.17 32.24 2.51
CA GLY A 133 82.37 32.67 1.12
C GLY A 133 82.79 31.52 0.18
N SER A 134 82.47 31.67 -1.11
CA SER A 134 82.93 30.77 -2.17
C SER A 134 83.87 31.51 -3.13
N ASP A 135 85.08 30.99 -3.30
CA ASP A 135 86.09 31.59 -4.19
C ASP A 135 86.75 30.55 -5.11
N GLN A 136 87.24 30.99 -6.28
CA GLN A 136 87.41 30.10 -7.43
C GLN A 136 88.86 29.65 -7.70
N TYR A 137 89.28 28.50 -7.15
CA TYR A 137 90.43 27.75 -7.67
C TYR A 137 90.17 26.25 -7.81
N SER A 138 90.47 25.73 -9.00
CA SER A 138 90.46 24.29 -9.29
C SER A 138 91.86 23.72 -9.15
N LEU A 139 92.02 22.75 -8.26
CA LEU A 139 93.22 21.93 -8.13
C LEU A 139 92.93 20.49 -8.54
N ALA A 140 93.86 19.88 -9.28
CA ALA A 140 93.74 18.51 -9.76
C ALA A 140 94.52 17.54 -8.85
N ASN A 141 93.89 16.40 -8.51
CA ASN A 141 94.43 15.30 -7.70
C ASN A 141 94.77 15.64 -6.24
N GLY A 142 93.73 15.88 -5.42
CA GLY A 142 93.81 15.83 -3.96
C GLY A 142 92.40 15.70 -3.35
N THR A 143 92.23 14.85 -2.34
CA THR A 143 90.94 14.69 -1.63
C THR A 143 90.91 15.64 -0.44
N LEU A 144 90.13 16.71 -0.48
CA LEU A 144 89.92 17.60 0.65
C LEU A 144 88.86 17.07 1.62
N THR A 145 89.05 17.29 2.92
CA THR A 145 88.08 17.00 3.99
C THR A 145 88.31 17.90 5.21
N GLY A 146 87.29 18.65 5.64
CA GLY A 146 87.22 19.20 7.01
C GLY A 146 86.99 20.71 7.18
N ASN A 147 85.81 21.22 6.80
CA ASN A 147 85.32 22.49 7.36
C ASN A 147 84.38 22.20 8.53
N ARG A 148 84.67 22.74 9.72
CA ARG A 148 83.86 22.50 10.93
C ARG A 148 83.55 23.80 11.68
N LEU A 149 82.35 23.88 12.22
CA LEU A 149 81.91 24.95 13.10
C LEU A 149 81.33 24.29 14.36
N PHE A 150 82.08 24.36 15.46
CA PHE A 150 81.66 23.91 16.78
C PHE A 150 81.11 25.08 17.59
N ILE A 151 79.89 24.93 18.08
CA ILE A 151 79.21 25.89 18.96
C ILE A 151 79.03 25.21 20.31
N ASN A 152 80.01 25.42 21.19
CA ASN A 152 80.10 24.76 22.49
C ASN A 152 79.33 25.51 23.59
N ASP A 153 79.18 26.83 23.46
CA ASP A 153 78.34 27.69 24.31
C ASP A 153 77.19 28.33 23.49
N ASN A 154 76.46 29.29 24.07
CA ASN A 154 75.26 29.87 23.45
C ASN A 154 75.54 30.90 22.34
N LEU A 155 74.83 30.83 21.21
CA LEU A 155 74.93 31.78 20.11
C LEU A 155 73.54 32.26 19.66
N THR A 156 73.32 33.58 19.63
CA THR A 156 72.03 34.18 19.27
C THR A 156 72.16 35.12 18.07
N LEU A 157 71.55 34.80 16.93
CA LEU A 157 71.46 35.74 15.80
C LEU A 157 70.41 36.85 16.08
N GLN A 158 70.59 38.02 15.48
CA GLN A 158 69.62 39.13 15.58
C GLN A 158 68.39 38.94 14.65
N SER A 159 67.42 39.87 14.69
CA SER A 159 66.05 39.67 14.18
C SER A 159 65.87 40.04 12.69
N ASP A 160 66.71 39.48 11.84
CA ASP A 160 66.80 39.66 10.38
C ASP A 160 67.99 38.86 9.81
N ALA A 161 69.03 38.76 10.62
CA ALA A 161 70.25 37.97 10.46
C ALA A 161 70.12 36.59 9.80
N THR A 162 71.10 36.23 8.97
CA THR A 162 71.18 34.91 8.33
C THR A 162 72.46 34.13 8.67
N LEU A 163 72.32 32.82 8.82
CA LEU A 163 73.43 31.86 8.77
C LEU A 163 73.40 31.13 7.42
N THR A 164 74.36 31.42 6.56
CA THR A 164 74.44 30.84 5.20
C THR A 164 75.73 30.04 5.01
N ILE A 165 75.58 28.73 4.74
CA ILE A 165 76.69 27.78 4.55
C ILE A 165 76.62 27.18 3.14
N ASN A 166 77.24 27.85 2.17
CA ASN A 166 77.27 27.48 0.74
C ASN A 166 78.70 27.21 0.25
N GLY A 167 78.90 26.57 -0.91
CA GLY A 167 80.21 26.44 -1.56
C GLY A 167 80.16 25.81 -2.95
N PRO A 168 81.30 25.40 -3.53
CA PRO A 168 81.33 24.71 -4.82
C PRO A 168 81.09 23.20 -4.67
N SER A 169 80.13 22.67 -5.45
CA SER A 169 79.73 21.25 -5.49
C SER A 169 80.77 20.27 -6.07
N SER A 170 82.00 20.72 -6.31
CA SER A 170 83.12 19.92 -6.82
C SER A 170 84.07 19.41 -5.74
N LEU A 171 83.75 19.63 -4.45
CA LEU A 171 84.55 19.20 -3.30
C LEU A 171 83.79 18.16 -2.47
N GLY A 172 84.51 17.18 -1.94
CA GLY A 172 83.92 15.99 -1.32
C GLY A 172 83.26 16.24 0.05
N SER A 173 82.44 15.27 0.46
CA SER A 173 81.72 15.24 1.75
C SER A 173 82.64 15.52 2.95
N GLY A 174 82.30 16.50 3.78
CA GLY A 174 83.07 16.80 4.99
C GLY A 174 82.87 18.16 5.65
N ARG A 175 81.72 18.82 5.45
CA ARG A 175 81.38 20.06 6.18
C ARG A 175 80.51 19.71 7.39
N THR A 176 80.79 20.26 8.57
CA THR A 176 80.03 19.92 9.78
C THR A 176 79.81 21.11 10.70
N LEU A 177 78.55 21.52 10.83
CA LEU A 177 78.08 22.39 11.91
C LEU A 177 77.69 21.48 13.09
N ARG A 178 78.27 21.71 14.27
CA ARG A 178 77.95 20.95 15.48
C ARG A 178 77.58 21.89 16.63
N ILE A 179 76.39 21.67 17.18
CA ILE A 179 75.79 22.50 18.22
C ILE A 179 75.66 21.66 19.50
N HIS A 180 76.41 22.08 20.53
CA HIS A 180 76.37 21.51 21.87
C HIS A 180 75.81 22.50 22.91
N GLY A 181 76.00 23.80 22.72
CA GLY A 181 75.35 24.87 23.50
C GLY A 181 73.97 25.26 22.94
N GLN A 182 73.38 26.37 23.42
CA GLN A 182 72.08 26.83 22.92
C GLN A 182 72.21 27.83 21.76
N TYR A 183 71.78 27.41 20.58
CA TYR A 183 71.73 28.23 19.38
C TYR A 183 70.30 28.75 19.13
N ASN A 184 70.14 30.07 19.00
CA ASN A 184 68.86 30.72 18.72
C ASN A 184 68.99 31.65 17.50
N ALA A 185 68.40 31.25 16.37
CA ALA A 185 68.39 32.06 15.15
C ALA A 185 67.09 32.87 15.03
N ASN A 186 67.14 34.17 15.32
CA ASN A 186 65.99 35.07 15.13
C ASN A 186 65.79 35.52 13.66
N GLY A 187 66.44 34.83 12.72
CA GLY A 187 66.31 34.99 11.28
C GLY A 187 66.67 33.68 10.56
N GLY A 188 66.85 33.74 9.24
CA GLY A 188 66.93 32.54 8.39
C GLY A 188 68.22 31.73 8.51
N ILE A 189 68.13 30.42 8.26
CA ILE A 189 69.29 29.52 8.13
C ILE A 189 69.23 28.85 6.76
N THR A 190 70.35 28.83 6.03
CA THR A 190 70.46 28.18 4.73
C THR A 190 71.67 27.24 4.71
N LEU A 191 71.40 25.96 4.46
CA LEU A 191 72.38 24.86 4.46
C LEU A 191 72.41 24.18 3.09
N ALA A 192 73.60 24.03 2.51
CA ALA A 192 73.79 23.46 1.17
C ALA A 192 75.04 22.53 1.10
N ASP A 193 75.24 21.92 -0.07
CA ASP A 193 76.48 21.24 -0.47
C ASP A 193 77.02 20.20 0.54
N PHE A 194 76.24 19.16 0.86
CA PHE A 194 76.62 18.10 1.82
C PHE A 194 77.00 18.62 3.22
N THR A 195 76.42 19.72 3.68
CA THR A 195 76.60 20.21 5.06
C THR A 195 75.92 19.27 6.06
N VAL A 196 76.64 18.88 7.12
CA VAL A 196 76.08 18.07 8.22
C VAL A 196 75.82 18.96 9.44
N LEU A 197 74.56 19.19 9.79
CA LEU A 197 74.14 19.83 11.05
C LEU A 197 73.92 18.76 12.12
N ASN A 198 74.81 18.66 13.10
CA ASN A 198 74.63 17.81 14.28
C ASN A 198 74.18 18.66 15.49
N VAL A 199 72.94 18.47 15.95
CA VAL A 199 72.41 19.08 17.17
C VAL A 199 72.35 18.03 18.29
N THR A 200 72.93 18.34 19.45
CA THR A 200 72.72 17.55 20.66
C THR A 200 71.86 18.33 21.64
N GLU A 201 70.58 17.95 21.74
CA GLU A 201 69.65 18.52 22.70
C GLU A 201 70.04 18.11 24.13
N GLN A 202 70.16 19.11 25.02
CA GLN A 202 70.51 18.88 26.42
C GLN A 202 69.27 18.64 27.29
N ALA A 203 69.41 17.83 28.33
CA ALA A 203 68.32 17.52 29.26
C ALA A 203 67.94 18.73 30.13
N GLY A 204 67.06 19.59 29.62
CA GLY A 204 66.58 20.80 30.30
C GLY A 204 65.38 21.46 29.60
N PRO A 205 64.85 22.56 30.16
CA PRO A 205 63.63 23.21 29.66
C PRO A 205 63.86 24.23 28.52
N ALA A 206 65.07 24.27 27.93
CA ALA A 206 65.45 25.25 26.93
C ALA A 206 66.40 24.61 25.91
N ARG A 207 65.95 24.55 24.65
CA ARG A 207 66.53 23.74 23.57
C ARG A 207 67.97 24.14 23.23
N SER A 208 68.75 23.18 22.74
CA SER A 208 70.07 23.41 22.13
C SER A 208 69.94 24.07 20.75
N PHE A 209 68.81 23.89 20.05
CA PHE A 209 68.52 24.57 18.78
C PHE A 209 67.12 25.21 18.79
N THR A 210 67.00 26.44 18.32
CA THR A 210 65.71 27.15 18.22
C THR A 210 65.72 28.12 17.04
N LEU A 211 64.64 28.12 16.28
CA LEU A 211 64.31 29.16 15.31
C LEU A 211 63.41 30.21 15.99
N GLY A 212 63.71 31.49 15.77
CA GLY A 212 62.88 32.60 16.23
C GLY A 212 61.59 32.71 15.42
N SER A 213 60.63 33.49 15.93
CA SER A 213 59.26 33.47 15.40
C SER A 213 59.17 33.87 13.93
N GLY A 214 58.60 32.99 13.10
CA GLY A 214 58.52 33.17 11.64
C GLY A 214 59.82 32.91 10.86
N SER A 215 60.89 32.41 11.50
CA SER A 215 62.16 32.10 10.84
C SER A 215 62.11 30.77 10.09
N MET A 216 62.94 30.62 9.06
CA MET A 216 63.00 29.42 8.22
C MET A 216 64.40 28.81 8.26
N LEU A 217 64.48 27.48 8.39
CA LEU A 217 65.64 26.70 7.99
C LEU A 217 65.36 26.10 6.61
N THR A 218 66.21 26.41 5.64
CA THR A 218 66.20 25.78 4.32
C THR A 218 67.43 24.87 4.19
N ALA A 219 67.23 23.62 3.80
CA ALA A 219 68.31 22.66 3.53
C ALA A 219 68.18 22.15 2.08
N PHE A 220 69.29 22.10 1.35
CA PHE A 220 69.32 21.55 -0.01
C PHE A 220 70.67 20.87 -0.34
N ASP A 221 70.73 20.29 -1.54
CA ASP A 221 71.88 19.60 -2.14
C ASP A 221 72.60 18.66 -1.16
N GLN A 222 71.84 17.64 -0.74
CA GLN A 222 72.30 16.50 0.09
C GLN A 222 72.87 16.88 1.46
N THR A 223 72.37 17.98 2.05
CA THR A 223 72.59 18.33 3.46
C THR A 223 71.97 17.30 4.41
N GLN A 224 72.61 17.07 5.56
CA GLN A 224 72.14 16.12 6.58
C GLN A 224 71.93 16.82 7.93
N LEU A 225 70.74 16.66 8.52
CA LEU A 225 70.37 17.13 9.85
C LEU A 225 70.33 15.92 10.80
N ASN A 226 71.14 15.91 11.85
CA ASN A 226 71.22 14.84 12.85
C ASN A 226 70.92 15.42 14.24
N PHE A 227 69.74 15.14 14.78
CA PHE A 227 69.26 15.68 16.05
C PHE A 227 69.22 14.55 17.09
N THR A 228 70.02 14.64 18.15
CA THR A 228 70.00 13.66 19.24
C THR A 228 69.17 14.19 20.41
N GLY A 229 67.93 13.70 20.53
CA GLY A 229 66.92 14.13 21.51
C GLY A 229 65.54 14.32 20.88
N ASP A 230 64.58 14.76 21.69
CA ASP A 230 63.27 15.24 21.20
C ASP A 230 63.44 16.61 20.55
N TYR A 231 62.67 16.92 19.51
CA TYR A 231 62.68 18.26 18.90
C TYR A 231 61.27 18.79 18.60
N GLU A 232 61.10 20.11 18.61
CA GLU A 232 59.81 20.75 18.29
C GLU A 232 59.99 21.89 17.29
N VAL A 233 59.22 21.85 16.19
CA VAL A 233 59.09 22.94 15.21
C VAL A 233 57.86 23.76 15.57
N ASP A 234 58.06 24.96 16.13
CA ASP A 234 57.00 25.84 16.62
C ASP A 234 57.29 27.32 16.32
N ASN A 235 56.63 28.25 17.00
CA ASN A 235 56.81 29.71 16.85
C ASN A 235 56.54 30.27 15.43
N ASN A 236 55.72 29.57 14.63
CA ASN A 236 55.51 29.80 13.20
C ASN A 236 56.77 29.61 12.35
N ALA A 237 57.75 28.84 12.82
CA ALA A 237 58.94 28.52 12.06
C ALA A 237 58.68 27.43 11.00
N THR A 238 59.47 27.46 9.94
CA THR A 238 59.42 26.47 8.84
C THR A 238 60.76 25.75 8.69
N PHE A 239 60.73 24.43 8.50
CA PHE A 239 61.84 23.64 8.01
C PHE A 239 61.52 23.21 6.56
N ASP A 240 62.33 23.64 5.59
CA ASP A 240 62.14 23.44 4.15
C ASP A 240 63.31 22.62 3.59
N LEU A 241 63.13 21.31 3.43
CA LEU A 241 64.17 20.37 3.03
C LEU A 241 63.98 19.94 1.57
N ASN A 242 65.03 20.12 0.77
CA ASN A 242 65.02 19.97 -0.68
C ASN A 242 66.19 19.10 -1.18
N SER A 243 66.12 18.69 -2.45
CA SER A 243 67.26 18.17 -3.24
C SER A 243 68.09 17.07 -2.56
N GLY A 244 67.43 16.04 -2.01
CA GLY A 244 68.12 14.87 -1.47
C GLY A 244 68.66 15.04 -0.05
N SER A 245 68.09 15.95 0.75
CA SER A 245 68.56 16.24 2.12
C SER A 245 67.92 15.32 3.16
N ASP A 246 68.71 14.84 4.12
CA ASP A 246 68.26 13.94 5.20
C ASP A 246 67.99 14.72 6.49
N TRP A 247 66.96 14.33 7.25
CA TRP A 247 66.79 14.71 8.66
C TRP A 247 66.51 13.50 9.54
N THR A 248 67.47 13.14 10.39
CA THR A 248 67.34 12.07 11.38
C THR A 248 67.22 12.66 12.79
N LEU A 249 66.20 12.22 13.54
CA LEU A 249 66.02 12.48 14.96
C LEU A 249 66.07 11.16 15.73
N THR A 250 66.78 11.12 16.87
CA THR A 250 66.86 9.89 17.69
C THR A 250 65.61 9.65 18.52
N GLU A 251 64.87 10.71 18.88
CA GLU A 251 63.59 10.66 19.58
C GLU A 251 62.49 11.35 18.76
N ARG A 252 61.43 11.89 19.39
CA ARG A 252 60.22 12.32 18.67
C ARG A 252 60.35 13.71 18.04
N LEU A 253 59.62 13.92 16.94
CA LEU A 253 59.40 15.23 16.35
C LEU A 253 58.01 15.75 16.72
N ASN A 254 57.93 16.93 17.34
CA ASN A 254 56.69 17.68 17.47
C ASN A 254 56.62 18.79 16.42
N ILE A 255 55.44 19.08 15.86
CA ILE A 255 55.23 20.21 14.96
C ILE A 255 53.99 20.99 15.43
N GLY A 256 54.17 22.29 15.66
CA GLY A 256 53.15 23.21 16.14
C GLY A 256 52.69 22.91 17.57
N ASN A 257 53.47 23.32 18.57
CA ASN A 257 53.12 23.20 19.99
C ASN A 257 52.91 24.58 20.63
N GLY A 258 51.66 24.93 20.94
CA GLY A 258 51.27 26.24 21.54
C GLY A 258 51.41 27.45 20.61
N SER A 259 52.19 27.32 19.54
CA SER A 259 52.31 28.20 18.38
C SER A 259 52.58 27.33 17.13
N ASN A 260 52.24 27.81 15.94
CA ASN A 260 52.22 26.96 14.73
C ASN A 260 53.63 26.48 14.33
N GLY A 261 53.70 25.45 13.49
CA GLY A 261 54.95 25.01 12.86
C GLY A 261 54.71 24.29 11.54
N THR A 262 55.72 24.34 10.66
CA THR A 262 55.65 23.74 9.31
C THR A 262 56.94 22.97 9.01
N VAL A 263 56.81 21.78 8.44
CA VAL A 263 57.91 21.01 7.85
C VAL A 263 57.51 20.65 6.42
N ASP A 264 58.28 21.12 5.44
CA ASP A 264 58.09 20.83 4.02
C ASP A 264 59.29 19.99 3.53
N LEU A 265 58.99 18.84 2.92
CA LEU A 265 59.96 17.89 2.38
C LEU A 265 59.73 17.76 0.86
N ASN A 266 60.77 17.98 0.07
CA ASN A 266 60.66 18.07 -1.39
C ASN A 266 61.87 17.41 -2.09
N GLY A 267 61.58 16.64 -3.14
CA GLY A 267 62.61 16.14 -4.06
C GLY A 267 63.13 14.74 -3.75
N LEU A 268 63.52 14.04 -4.80
CA LEU A 268 63.98 12.65 -4.76
C LEU A 268 65.14 12.46 -3.80
N GLY A 269 64.95 11.54 -2.85
CA GLY A 269 65.95 11.20 -1.83
C GLY A 269 66.00 12.17 -0.66
N THR A 270 65.11 13.17 -0.58
CA THR A 270 64.92 13.95 0.65
C THR A 270 64.23 13.05 1.68
N THR A 271 64.79 12.94 2.90
CA THR A 271 64.29 12.02 3.92
C THR A 271 64.05 12.70 5.27
N LEU A 272 63.05 12.21 6.00
CA LEU A 272 62.84 12.47 7.43
C LEU A 272 62.76 11.13 8.16
N VAL A 273 63.45 10.98 9.29
CA VAL A 273 63.39 9.79 10.16
C VAL A 273 63.28 10.25 11.61
N ALA A 274 62.11 10.09 12.21
CA ALA A 274 61.88 10.38 13.63
C ALA A 274 61.88 9.08 14.46
N GLY A 275 62.48 9.11 15.64
CA GLY A 275 62.83 7.94 16.45
C GLY A 275 62.06 7.84 17.77
N GLY A 276 62.71 7.18 18.74
CA GLY A 276 62.36 7.25 20.16
C GLY A 276 61.35 6.24 20.70
N ALA A 277 60.96 6.48 21.96
CA ALA A 277 60.05 5.63 22.72
C ALA A 277 58.59 6.14 22.79
N ALA A 278 58.27 7.26 22.12
CA ALA A 278 56.94 7.89 22.12
C ALA A 278 56.66 8.55 20.76
N PRO A 279 55.40 8.58 20.28
CA PRO A 279 55.05 9.01 18.93
C PRO A 279 55.41 10.47 18.66
N SER A 280 55.69 10.78 17.40
CA SER A 280 55.82 12.17 16.91
C SER A 280 54.43 12.82 16.80
N ALA A 281 54.29 14.12 17.04
CA ALA A 281 52.97 14.74 17.23
C ALA A 281 52.80 16.11 16.53
N LEU A 282 51.71 16.27 15.79
CA LEU A 282 51.35 17.48 15.03
C LEU A 282 50.11 18.13 15.62
N GLY A 283 50.15 19.46 15.81
CA GLY A 283 49.00 20.24 16.23
C GLY A 283 48.68 20.07 17.71
N LEU A 284 49.58 20.57 18.56
CA LEU A 284 49.52 20.50 20.01
C LEU A 284 49.15 21.85 20.64
N SER A 285 48.44 21.79 21.75
CA SER A 285 48.23 22.92 22.68
C SER A 285 47.57 24.15 22.02
N GLY A 286 46.60 23.92 21.13
CA GLY A 286 45.85 24.95 20.40
C GLY A 286 46.48 25.45 19.10
N ALA A 287 47.65 24.93 18.71
CA ALA A 287 48.36 25.33 17.49
C ALA A 287 48.13 24.39 16.30
N THR A 288 48.54 24.86 15.11
CA THR A 288 48.55 24.08 13.87
C THR A 288 49.96 23.53 13.59
N GLY A 289 50.07 22.20 13.41
CA GLY A 289 51.28 21.54 12.94
C GLY A 289 51.09 21.00 11.53
N THR A 290 51.95 21.42 10.59
CA THR A 290 51.85 21.05 9.17
C THR A 290 53.07 20.26 8.72
N LEU A 291 52.86 19.14 8.03
CA LEU A 291 53.90 18.36 7.34
C LEU A 291 53.50 18.13 5.88
N THR A 292 54.33 18.57 4.94
CA THR A 292 54.13 18.36 3.51
C THR A 292 55.24 17.49 2.93
N LEU A 293 54.90 16.46 2.16
CA LEU A 293 55.84 15.69 1.35
C LEU A 293 55.49 15.86 -0.14
N THR A 294 56.52 16.14 -0.94
CA THR A 294 56.39 16.35 -2.39
C THR A 294 57.56 15.76 -3.17
N SER A 295 57.32 15.40 -4.42
CA SER A 295 58.35 15.10 -5.44
C SER A 295 59.32 13.98 -5.02
N ASP A 296 58.80 12.79 -4.71
CA ASP A 296 59.55 11.61 -4.26
C ASP A 296 60.28 11.76 -2.90
N ALA A 297 59.97 12.79 -2.09
CA ALA A 297 60.45 12.90 -0.71
C ALA A 297 59.81 11.86 0.23
N THR A 298 60.50 11.47 1.30
CA THR A 298 60.08 10.36 2.19
C THR A 298 60.11 10.70 3.68
N ALA A 299 59.24 10.11 4.49
CA ALA A 299 59.24 10.26 5.96
C ALA A 299 58.98 8.95 6.72
N THR A 300 59.76 8.66 7.77
CA THR A 300 59.64 7.47 8.62
C THR A 300 59.42 7.85 10.08
N PHE A 301 58.35 7.36 10.69
CA PHE A 301 57.99 7.61 12.08
C PHE A 301 58.04 6.32 12.90
N ASN A 302 59.18 6.07 13.54
CA ASN A 302 59.47 4.77 14.16
C ASN A 302 58.59 4.47 15.39
N ALA A 303 58.22 5.51 16.16
CA ALA A 303 57.46 5.40 17.39
C ALA A 303 55.93 5.59 17.22
N GLY A 304 55.45 5.87 16.01
CA GLY A 304 54.06 6.28 15.74
C GLY A 304 53.93 7.79 15.46
N LEU A 305 52.72 8.20 15.09
CA LEU A 305 52.42 9.56 14.62
C LEU A 305 51.01 10.01 15.08
N ASP A 306 50.96 11.05 15.89
CA ASP A 306 49.73 11.72 16.35
C ASP A 306 49.45 12.96 15.48
N ILE A 307 48.43 12.91 14.62
CA ILE A 307 48.00 14.04 13.79
C ILE A 307 46.76 14.63 14.47
N GLY A 308 46.94 15.59 15.39
CA GLY A 308 45.91 16.06 16.30
C GLY A 308 45.72 15.10 17.49
N SER A 309 46.40 15.39 18.60
CA SER A 309 46.40 14.54 19.80
C SER A 309 45.35 14.98 20.83
N ALA A 310 44.72 14.01 21.50
CA ALA A 310 43.75 14.26 22.57
C ALA A 310 44.38 14.84 23.86
N ALA A 311 45.68 14.67 24.07
CA ALA A 311 46.36 15.10 25.29
C ALA A 311 46.50 16.63 25.39
N ASN A 312 46.64 17.32 24.26
CA ASN A 312 46.76 18.77 24.15
C ASN A 312 46.17 19.21 22.79
N PRO A 313 44.86 19.49 22.68
CA PRO A 313 44.18 19.57 21.39
C PRO A 313 44.63 20.77 20.54
N GLY A 314 44.98 20.52 19.29
CA GLY A 314 45.26 21.50 18.23
C GLY A 314 44.82 20.99 16.86
N ALA A 315 45.54 21.37 15.79
CA ALA A 315 45.24 20.99 14.41
C ALA A 315 46.46 20.36 13.72
N GLY A 316 46.43 19.04 13.49
CA GLY A 316 47.46 18.35 12.71
C GLY A 316 47.07 18.23 11.24
N VAL A 317 47.99 18.55 10.34
CA VAL A 317 47.81 18.41 8.88
C VAL A 317 49.03 17.72 8.27
N VAL A 318 48.82 16.59 7.60
CA VAL A 318 49.84 15.89 6.80
C VAL A 318 49.35 15.76 5.35
N THR A 319 50.19 16.13 4.39
CA THR A 319 49.86 16.03 2.95
C THR A 319 51.01 15.37 2.18
N LEU A 320 50.71 14.33 1.41
CA LEU A 320 51.64 13.68 0.49
C LEU A 320 51.15 13.87 -0.96
N THR A 321 52.06 14.29 -1.84
CA THR A 321 51.81 14.42 -3.28
C THR A 321 53.01 13.95 -4.10
N SER A 322 52.79 13.57 -5.36
CA SER A 322 53.85 13.45 -6.38
C SER A 322 54.96 12.47 -5.98
N GLY A 323 54.66 11.17 -6.00
CA GLY A 323 55.59 10.06 -5.71
C GLY A 323 56.03 9.89 -4.24
N SER A 324 55.84 10.92 -3.39
CA SER A 324 56.28 10.88 -1.99
C SER A 324 55.67 9.76 -1.15
N SER A 325 56.43 9.22 -0.20
CA SER A 325 55.97 8.15 0.69
C SER A 325 56.17 8.42 2.18
N SER A 326 55.36 7.82 3.04
CA SER A 326 55.61 7.83 4.49
C SER A 326 55.36 6.47 5.13
N THR A 327 56.22 6.07 6.06
CA THR A 327 56.09 4.82 6.82
C THR A 327 55.92 5.13 8.30
N VAL A 328 54.88 4.59 8.93
CA VAL A 328 54.60 4.75 10.37
C VAL A 328 54.59 3.36 11.01
N THR A 329 55.51 3.07 11.92
CA THR A 329 55.63 1.74 12.54
C THR A 329 55.01 1.61 13.92
N GLY A 330 54.73 2.73 14.59
CA GLY A 330 53.84 2.77 15.75
C GLY A 330 52.39 3.03 15.34
N GLU A 331 51.53 3.33 16.32
CA GLU A 331 50.14 3.73 16.05
C GLU A 331 50.09 5.07 15.29
N LEU A 332 49.17 5.20 14.33
CA LEU A 332 48.82 6.46 13.66
C LEU A 332 47.47 6.94 14.21
N THR A 333 47.41 8.13 14.80
CA THR A 333 46.15 8.71 15.28
C THR A 333 45.79 9.98 14.52
N LEU A 334 44.51 10.15 14.18
CA LEU A 334 43.97 11.33 13.49
C LEU A 334 42.85 11.96 14.34
N GLY A 335 43.05 13.20 14.80
CA GLY A 335 42.00 14.08 15.32
C GLY A 335 41.24 13.51 16.52
N MET A 336 41.99 13.13 17.56
CA MET A 336 41.44 12.50 18.75
C MET A 336 40.82 13.54 19.72
N GLY A 337 39.68 13.21 20.33
CA GLY A 337 38.99 14.07 21.29
C GLY A 337 38.41 15.34 20.66
N THR A 338 38.92 16.51 21.04
CA THR A 338 38.53 17.83 20.49
C THR A 338 39.59 18.43 19.56
N SER A 339 40.67 17.70 19.28
CA SER A 339 41.66 18.09 18.27
C SER A 339 41.14 17.83 16.85
N THR A 340 41.80 18.39 15.84
CA THR A 340 41.54 18.08 14.43
C THR A 340 42.78 17.47 13.79
N GLY A 341 42.58 16.49 12.92
CA GLY A 341 43.66 15.71 12.32
C GLY A 341 43.35 15.30 10.90
N THR A 342 44.08 15.85 9.93
CA THR A 342 43.88 15.54 8.50
C THR A 342 45.14 14.92 7.92
N LEU A 343 45.01 13.70 7.38
CA LEU A 343 46.02 13.08 6.52
C LEU A 343 45.47 13.01 5.09
N THR A 344 46.20 13.57 4.13
CA THR A 344 45.84 13.54 2.70
C THR A 344 46.95 12.90 1.88
N VAL A 345 46.62 11.84 1.11
CA VAL A 345 47.54 11.13 0.21
C VAL A 345 47.04 11.29 -1.22
N SER A 346 47.87 11.74 -2.16
CA SER A 346 47.40 12.09 -3.52
C SER A 346 48.47 11.97 -4.61
N GLY A 347 48.07 11.89 -5.88
CA GLY A 347 48.99 11.52 -6.97
C GLY A 347 49.54 10.10 -6.75
N ASP A 348 50.75 9.81 -7.17
CA ASP A 348 51.44 8.52 -6.99
C ASP A 348 52.04 8.29 -5.58
N SER A 349 51.65 9.08 -4.58
CA SER A 349 52.13 8.95 -3.19
C SER A 349 51.58 7.72 -2.43
N ALA A 350 52.33 7.27 -1.41
CA ALA A 350 51.98 6.12 -0.59
C ALA A 350 52.11 6.37 0.93
N VAL A 351 51.28 5.73 1.75
CA VAL A 351 51.47 5.66 3.22
C VAL A 351 51.41 4.21 3.69
N ASP A 352 52.44 3.76 4.39
CA ASP A 352 52.55 2.44 5.01
C ASP A 352 52.36 2.54 6.52
N ALA A 353 51.14 2.27 7.00
CA ALA A 353 50.80 2.27 8.42
C ALA A 353 50.94 0.84 8.99
N ASN A 354 52.11 0.53 9.56
CA ASN A 354 52.45 -0.79 10.09
C ASN A 354 52.03 -1.00 11.56
N GLY A 355 51.63 0.06 12.26
CA GLY A 355 50.84 -0.04 13.48
C GLY A 355 49.34 0.17 13.20
N ALA A 356 48.53 0.14 14.25
CA ALA A 356 47.10 0.41 14.14
C ALA A 356 46.84 1.87 13.69
N THR A 357 45.72 2.10 13.02
CA THR A 357 45.23 3.43 12.63
C THR A 357 44.00 3.78 13.45
N ARG A 358 43.96 4.96 14.07
CA ARG A 358 42.77 5.52 14.76
C ARG A 358 42.33 6.81 14.11
N ILE A 359 41.04 6.93 13.80
CA ILE A 359 40.43 8.15 13.27
C ILE A 359 39.31 8.57 14.23
N GLY A 360 39.56 9.60 15.03
CA GLY A 360 38.62 10.12 16.02
C GLY A 360 37.63 11.16 15.46
N PRO A 361 36.83 11.82 16.33
CA PRO A 361 35.75 12.72 15.91
C PRO A 361 36.19 13.96 15.11
N GLY A 362 37.44 14.40 15.25
CA GLY A 362 38.06 15.45 14.44
C GLY A 362 39.02 14.91 13.37
N GLY A 363 39.06 13.60 13.17
CA GLY A 363 39.96 12.89 12.28
C GLY A 363 39.41 12.75 10.86
N THR A 364 40.27 12.92 9.86
CA THR A 364 39.94 12.70 8.45
C THR A 364 41.14 12.13 7.68
N LEU A 365 40.97 10.95 7.10
CA LEU A 365 41.88 10.36 6.12
C LEU A 365 41.30 10.54 4.72
N ASN A 366 41.99 11.31 3.87
CA ASN A 366 41.64 11.53 2.48
C ASN A 366 42.65 10.86 1.55
N ILE A 367 42.16 10.04 0.62
CA ILE A 367 42.94 9.30 -0.36
C ILE A 367 42.46 9.73 -1.76
N ASN A 368 43.39 10.33 -2.49
CA ASN A 368 43.31 10.89 -3.85
C ASN A 368 42.16 11.87 -4.17
N THR A 369 41.68 12.62 -3.18
CA THR A 369 40.61 13.62 -3.34
C THR A 369 41.05 14.84 -4.16
N THR A 370 40.87 14.82 -5.48
CA THR A 370 41.15 15.97 -6.36
C THR A 370 40.02 17.01 -6.36
N ASN A 371 40.38 18.30 -6.28
CA ASN A 371 39.46 19.44 -6.36
C ASN A 371 38.97 19.73 -7.80
N GLY A 372 38.50 18.70 -8.53
CA GLY A 372 37.63 18.84 -9.69
C GLY A 372 38.22 19.42 -10.98
N ILE A 373 39.55 19.35 -11.22
CA ILE A 373 40.18 19.89 -12.43
C ILE A 373 41.08 18.87 -13.13
N THR A 374 40.63 18.42 -14.32
CA THR A 374 41.36 17.62 -15.35
C THR A 374 41.82 16.20 -14.98
N PRO A 375 42.07 15.31 -15.97
CA PRO A 375 42.44 13.92 -15.72
C PRO A 375 43.87 13.80 -15.16
N LEU A 376 44.05 12.93 -14.17
CA LEU A 376 45.37 12.59 -13.61
C LEU A 376 46.18 11.67 -14.56
N PRO A 377 47.52 11.68 -14.45
CA PRO A 377 48.37 10.56 -14.87
C PRO A 377 48.02 9.26 -14.11
N ALA A 378 48.56 8.12 -14.54
CA ALA A 378 48.16 6.78 -14.08
C ALA A 378 48.64 6.38 -12.65
N GLY A 379 48.78 7.35 -11.74
CA GLY A 379 49.16 7.15 -10.34
C GLY A 379 48.18 7.87 -9.41
N GLY A 380 47.57 7.11 -8.50
CA GLY A 380 46.62 7.60 -7.50
C GLY A 380 46.97 7.06 -6.12
N GLY A 381 46.74 7.89 -5.09
CA GLY A 381 47.45 7.75 -3.81
C GLY A 381 47.05 6.48 -3.08
N VAL A 382 47.99 5.79 -2.44
CA VAL A 382 47.74 4.48 -1.82
C VAL A 382 47.97 4.54 -0.30
N TYR A 383 47.07 3.93 0.45
CA TYR A 383 47.19 3.74 1.89
C TYR A 383 47.21 2.24 2.21
N HIS A 384 48.33 1.75 2.74
CA HIS A 384 48.47 0.37 3.22
C HIS A 384 48.22 0.34 4.73
N ALA A 385 47.05 -0.15 5.12
CA ALA A 385 46.69 -0.42 6.51
C ALA A 385 47.25 -1.80 6.90
N ASN A 386 48.54 -1.81 7.27
CA ASN A 386 49.27 -3.00 7.67
C ASN A 386 49.03 -3.40 9.16
N GLY A 387 48.25 -2.59 9.90
CA GLY A 387 47.61 -2.93 11.17
C GLY A 387 46.09 -2.60 11.17
N ASP A 388 45.39 -2.96 12.26
CA ASP A 388 43.95 -2.68 12.44
C ASP A 388 43.58 -1.20 12.28
N VAL A 389 42.38 -0.92 11.75
CA VAL A 389 41.84 0.43 11.55
C VAL A 389 40.57 0.65 12.36
N PHE A 390 40.56 1.66 13.22
CA PHE A 390 39.45 2.05 14.08
C PHE A 390 38.97 3.46 13.74
N ILE A 391 37.66 3.64 13.54
CA ILE A 391 37.04 4.92 13.17
C ILE A 391 35.87 5.20 14.13
N ASP A 392 36.01 6.25 14.93
CA ASP A 392 35.10 6.67 16.00
C ASP A 392 34.63 8.10 15.73
N ASP A 393 33.38 8.28 15.26
CA ASP A 393 32.83 9.52 14.66
C ASP A 393 33.60 10.08 13.42
N GLY A 394 34.83 9.61 13.16
CA GLY A 394 35.75 10.13 12.15
C GLY A 394 35.44 9.77 10.69
N ILE A 395 36.27 10.27 9.78
CA ILE A 395 36.03 10.17 8.33
C ILE A 395 37.20 9.48 7.59
N LEU A 396 36.87 8.49 6.77
CA LEU A 396 37.76 7.90 5.76
C LEU A 396 37.13 8.11 4.36
N ASN A 397 37.85 8.78 3.47
CA ASN A 397 37.46 8.98 2.08
C ASN A 397 38.56 8.46 1.14
N SER A 398 38.23 7.50 0.27
CA SER A 398 38.98 7.11 -0.92
C SER A 398 38.07 7.27 -2.13
N ILE A 399 38.23 8.37 -2.87
CA ILE A 399 37.24 8.85 -3.85
C ILE A 399 37.93 9.18 -5.19
N GLU A 400 37.80 8.29 -6.17
CA GLU A 400 38.37 8.43 -7.52
C GLU A 400 37.28 8.36 -8.62
N THR A 401 37.65 8.69 -9.86
CA THR A 401 36.82 8.42 -11.05
C THR A 401 37.69 8.15 -12.30
N PRO A 402 37.52 7.01 -12.99
CA PRO A 402 37.19 5.68 -12.50
C PRO A 402 38.23 4.61 -12.93
N ALA A 403 38.02 3.36 -12.47
CA ALA A 403 38.73 2.12 -12.87
C ALA A 403 40.20 1.98 -12.43
N GLY A 404 40.41 1.23 -11.35
CA GLY A 404 41.71 0.77 -10.84
C GLY A 404 41.55 -0.04 -9.55
N ASN A 405 42.59 -0.78 -9.16
CA ASN A 405 42.65 -1.49 -7.87
C ASN A 405 42.38 -0.54 -6.69
N SER A 406 41.91 -1.10 -5.56
CA SER A 406 41.77 -0.35 -4.30
C SER A 406 43.00 0.51 -3.96
N ARG A 407 42.69 1.74 -3.53
CA ARG A 407 43.64 2.70 -2.95
C ARG A 407 43.74 2.60 -1.42
N PHE A 408 42.79 1.93 -0.78
CA PHE A 408 42.80 1.64 0.66
C PHE A 408 42.97 0.13 0.85
N ASN A 409 44.21 -0.28 1.11
CA ASN A 409 44.59 -1.68 1.17
C ASN A 409 44.68 -2.11 2.64
N LEU A 410 43.61 -2.70 3.16
CA LEU A 410 43.63 -3.41 4.44
C LEU A 410 44.46 -4.68 4.28
N ALA A 411 45.55 -4.81 5.01
CA ALA A 411 46.44 -5.94 4.84
C ALA A 411 45.82 -7.24 5.40
N PRO A 412 46.09 -8.41 4.79
CA PRO A 412 45.32 -9.63 5.05
C PRO A 412 45.37 -10.08 6.52
N GLY A 413 44.22 -10.13 7.20
CA GLY A 413 44.08 -10.51 8.61
C GLY A 413 43.99 -9.35 9.61
N ASN A 414 44.13 -8.10 9.16
CA ASN A 414 43.77 -6.91 9.96
C ASN A 414 42.28 -6.56 9.78
N ASN A 415 41.74 -5.76 10.69
CA ASN A 415 40.32 -5.43 10.77
C ASN A 415 40.05 -3.96 10.47
N LEU A 416 38.83 -3.64 10.01
CA LEU A 416 38.31 -2.29 9.89
C LEU A 416 37.04 -2.16 10.75
N THR A 417 37.07 -1.35 11.79
CA THR A 417 35.92 -1.13 12.69
C THR A 417 35.50 0.33 12.66
N ALA A 418 34.32 0.62 12.10
CA ALA A 418 33.71 1.93 12.08
C ALA A 418 32.46 1.96 13.00
N PHE A 419 32.42 2.91 13.93
CA PHE A 419 31.36 3.02 14.93
C PHE A 419 31.00 4.47 15.27
N ASN A 420 29.89 4.66 15.98
CA ASN A 420 29.26 5.97 16.21
C ASN A 420 28.97 6.68 14.87
N SER A 421 29.17 7.99 14.75
CA SER A 421 28.84 8.76 13.53
C SER A 421 29.83 8.55 12.36
N ALA A 422 30.72 7.57 12.45
CA ALA A 422 31.83 7.34 11.53
C ALA A 422 31.37 7.21 10.07
N ARG A 423 32.19 7.70 9.15
CA ARG A 423 31.90 7.73 7.71
C ARG A 423 33.04 7.16 6.90
N VAL A 424 32.77 6.08 6.18
CA VAL A 424 33.71 5.42 5.28
C VAL A 424 33.19 5.51 3.85
N ARG A 425 34.01 6.07 2.95
CA ARG A 425 33.76 6.07 1.50
C ARG A 425 34.95 5.48 0.80
N LEU A 426 34.70 4.47 -0.03
CA LEU A 426 35.70 3.70 -0.74
C LEU A 426 35.33 3.60 -2.23
N THR A 427 36.34 3.48 -3.08
CA THR A 427 36.21 3.41 -4.55
C THR A 427 37.21 2.41 -5.10
N GLY A 428 36.83 1.70 -6.17
CA GLY A 428 37.52 0.51 -6.66
C GLY A 428 36.95 -0.77 -6.04
N ASP A 429 37.49 -1.92 -6.43
CA ASP A 429 37.00 -3.23 -6.00
C ASP A 429 37.71 -3.67 -4.70
N TYR A 430 36.97 -4.32 -3.80
CA TYR A 430 37.42 -4.72 -2.46
C TYR A 430 37.20 -6.21 -2.20
N THR A 431 38.16 -6.85 -1.52
CA THR A 431 38.12 -8.28 -1.19
C THR A 431 38.47 -8.49 0.28
N VAL A 432 37.50 -8.94 1.09
CA VAL A 432 37.69 -9.17 2.54
C VAL A 432 38.10 -10.63 2.76
N THR A 433 39.36 -10.87 3.18
CA THR A 433 39.99 -12.21 3.19
C THR A 433 41.02 -12.40 4.32
N ASN A 434 41.58 -13.62 4.44
CA ASN A 434 42.62 -14.01 5.42
C ASN A 434 42.26 -13.76 6.89
N GLY A 435 40.96 -13.86 7.23
CA GLY A 435 40.44 -13.62 8.58
C GLY A 435 40.18 -12.15 8.92
N SER A 436 40.32 -11.23 7.96
CA SER A 436 39.92 -9.83 8.15
C SER A 436 38.42 -9.68 8.43
N VAL A 437 38.08 -8.87 9.44
CA VAL A 437 36.71 -8.48 9.79
C VAL A 437 36.48 -6.99 9.49
N VAL A 438 35.40 -6.68 8.78
CA VAL A 438 34.94 -5.31 8.50
C VAL A 438 33.62 -5.07 9.25
N THR A 439 33.62 -4.18 10.23
CA THR A 439 32.47 -3.91 11.10
C THR A 439 31.94 -2.49 10.93
N PHE A 440 30.63 -2.34 10.75
CA PHE A 440 29.89 -1.08 10.79
C PHE A 440 28.82 -1.13 11.89
N SER A 441 28.95 -0.29 12.93
CA SER A 441 28.02 -0.30 14.06
C SER A 441 27.58 1.08 14.55
N THR A 442 26.53 1.11 15.36
CA THR A 442 26.11 2.31 16.13
C THR A 442 25.91 3.57 15.27
N SER A 443 25.17 3.45 14.16
CA SER A 443 24.94 4.50 13.14
C SER A 443 26.10 4.84 12.19
N ALA A 444 27.20 4.08 12.19
CA ALA A 444 28.29 4.29 11.24
C ALA A 444 27.85 4.00 9.79
N VAL A 445 28.31 4.80 8.83
CA VAL A 445 27.88 4.73 7.42
C VAL A 445 29.08 4.44 6.50
N GLY A 446 29.06 3.25 5.89
CA GLY A 446 29.96 2.82 4.83
C GLY A 446 29.35 2.93 3.43
N GLN A 447 30.17 3.33 2.46
CA GLN A 447 29.87 3.25 1.03
C GLN A 447 31.08 2.70 0.27
N ILE A 448 30.88 1.68 -0.56
CA ILE A 448 31.87 1.17 -1.52
C ILE A 448 31.35 1.43 -2.94
N THR A 449 32.24 1.96 -3.79
CA THR A 449 31.96 2.31 -5.19
C THR A 449 32.83 1.46 -6.12
N GLY A 450 32.35 0.24 -6.38
CA GLY A 450 33.05 -0.88 -7.01
C GLY A 450 32.53 -2.20 -6.42
N ASP A 451 33.04 -3.34 -6.92
CA ASP A 451 32.59 -4.66 -6.46
C ASP A 451 33.11 -5.01 -5.04
N LEU A 452 32.37 -5.81 -4.27
CA LEU A 452 32.79 -6.33 -2.95
C LEU A 452 32.75 -7.86 -2.88
N ASP A 453 33.91 -8.50 -2.83
CA ASP A 453 34.04 -9.93 -2.53
C ASP A 453 34.27 -10.16 -1.02
N ILE A 454 33.57 -11.14 -0.44
CA ILE A 454 33.69 -11.56 0.96
C ILE A 454 34.13 -13.03 1.00
N GLY A 455 35.28 -13.31 1.60
CA GLY A 455 35.90 -14.64 1.60
C GLY A 455 36.69 -14.96 0.34
N ALA A 456 37.05 -16.22 0.16
CA ALA A 456 37.81 -16.75 -0.96
C ALA A 456 37.55 -18.27 -1.14
N ALA A 457 38.41 -18.97 -1.89
CA ALA A 457 38.33 -20.42 -2.05
C ALA A 457 38.86 -21.21 -0.82
N VAL A 458 39.69 -20.60 0.03
CA VAL A 458 40.31 -21.24 1.21
C VAL A 458 40.49 -20.32 2.42
N ASP A 459 40.49 -19.00 2.23
CA ASP A 459 40.76 -18.00 3.27
C ASP A 459 39.46 -17.28 3.67
N SER A 460 39.14 -17.19 4.96
CA SER A 460 37.89 -16.58 5.42
C SER A 460 37.90 -15.05 5.39
N GLY A 461 36.72 -14.42 5.44
CA GLY A 461 36.58 -12.98 5.62
C GLY A 461 35.15 -12.62 6.03
N GLN A 462 35.00 -11.57 6.84
CA GLN A 462 33.72 -11.28 7.50
C GLN A 462 33.35 -9.80 7.36
N VAL A 463 32.07 -9.54 7.06
CA VAL A 463 31.47 -8.20 7.08
C VAL A 463 30.28 -8.23 8.04
N THR A 464 30.30 -7.39 9.07
CA THR A 464 29.27 -7.36 10.12
C THR A 464 28.67 -5.96 10.24
N ILE A 465 27.35 -5.85 10.09
CA ILE A 465 26.59 -4.60 10.23
C ILE A 465 25.65 -4.73 11.43
N SER A 466 25.93 -3.98 12.51
CA SER A 466 25.18 -4.02 13.78
C SER A 466 24.67 -2.63 14.17
N GLY A 467 23.48 -2.26 13.68
CA GLY A 467 22.93 -0.91 13.81
C GLY A 467 23.70 0.17 13.02
N GLY A 468 24.63 -0.21 12.14
CA GLY A 468 25.25 0.67 11.14
C GLY A 468 24.60 0.51 9.75
N GLN A 469 25.20 1.13 8.73
CA GLN A 469 24.83 0.97 7.33
C GLN A 469 26.05 0.72 6.45
N LEU A 470 25.94 -0.17 5.47
CA LEU A 470 26.91 -0.35 4.37
C LEU A 470 26.17 -0.38 3.02
N THR A 471 26.63 0.41 2.05
CA THR A 471 26.08 0.46 0.68
C THR A 471 27.15 0.14 -0.37
N ILE A 472 26.88 -0.83 -1.25
CA ILE A 472 27.71 -1.21 -2.40
C ILE A 472 27.01 -0.70 -3.67
N THR A 473 27.68 0.10 -4.50
CA THR A 473 27.05 0.62 -5.74
C THR A 473 26.98 -0.41 -6.85
N ASP A 474 27.90 -1.37 -6.84
CA ASP A 474 28.07 -2.36 -7.89
C ASP A 474 27.74 -3.75 -7.28
N SER A 475 28.42 -4.81 -7.68
CA SER A 475 28.10 -6.19 -7.27
C SER A 475 28.69 -6.54 -5.90
N SER A 476 28.14 -7.55 -5.22
CA SER A 476 28.86 -8.22 -4.12
C SER A 476 28.72 -9.73 -4.17
N THR A 477 29.81 -10.43 -3.81
CA THR A 477 29.90 -11.89 -3.76
C THR A 477 30.21 -12.34 -2.34
N ILE A 478 29.46 -13.31 -1.82
CA ILE A 478 29.84 -14.07 -0.63
C ILE A 478 30.35 -15.43 -1.12
N LEU A 479 31.66 -15.64 -0.98
CA LEU A 479 32.35 -16.87 -1.39
C LEU A 479 32.25 -17.92 -0.25
N PRO A 480 32.59 -19.21 -0.48
CA PRO A 480 32.30 -20.30 0.47
C PRO A 480 32.93 -20.19 1.86
N THR A 481 33.92 -19.32 2.05
CA THR A 481 34.55 -19.01 3.35
C THR A 481 34.19 -17.62 3.89
N GLY A 482 33.34 -16.89 3.17
CA GLY A 482 32.88 -15.54 3.49
C GLY A 482 31.67 -15.55 4.43
N THR A 483 31.59 -14.52 5.28
CA THR A 483 30.47 -14.29 6.19
C THR A 483 29.95 -12.86 6.04
N LEU A 484 28.66 -12.70 5.73
CA LEU A 484 27.93 -11.44 5.86
C LEU A 484 26.92 -11.56 7.00
N GLU A 485 27.04 -10.68 7.98
CA GLU A 485 26.16 -10.59 9.16
C GLU A 485 25.41 -9.25 9.17
N ILE A 486 24.09 -9.32 9.22
CA ILE A 486 23.21 -8.16 9.34
C ILE A 486 22.34 -8.39 10.58
N ASN A 487 22.52 -7.53 11.59
CA ASN A 487 21.97 -7.70 12.93
C ASN A 487 21.60 -6.33 13.56
N SER A 488 20.76 -6.35 14.60
CA SER A 488 20.51 -5.21 15.50
C SER A 488 20.10 -3.91 14.78
N GLY A 489 19.14 -4.01 13.86
CA GLY A 489 18.68 -2.90 13.00
C GLY A 489 19.71 -2.45 11.94
N GLY A 490 20.80 -3.20 11.74
CA GLY A 490 21.80 -2.94 10.72
C GLY A 490 21.21 -2.93 9.30
N THR A 491 21.84 -2.20 8.38
CA THR A 491 21.37 -2.08 7.00
C THR A 491 22.48 -2.36 5.99
N TYR A 492 22.35 -3.43 5.23
CA TYR A 492 23.17 -3.67 4.04
C TYR A 492 22.39 -3.28 2.78
N SER A 493 23.06 -2.75 1.76
CA SER A 493 22.42 -2.37 0.50
C SER A 493 23.36 -2.63 -0.67
N ALA A 494 22.95 -3.46 -1.63
CA ALA A 494 23.70 -3.76 -2.84
C ALA A 494 22.89 -3.35 -4.07
N ASN A 495 23.52 -2.60 -4.98
CA ASN A 495 22.82 -1.96 -6.09
C ASN A 495 23.13 -2.60 -7.46
N GLY A 496 24.22 -3.36 -7.58
CA GLY A 496 24.53 -4.22 -8.74
C GLY A 496 24.18 -5.70 -8.56
N GLY A 497 23.81 -6.12 -7.34
CA GLY A 497 23.39 -7.49 -7.01
C GLY A 497 24.14 -8.07 -5.80
N LEU A 498 23.67 -9.22 -5.32
CA LEU A 498 24.32 -10.00 -4.25
C LEU A 498 24.26 -11.49 -4.59
N ASP A 499 25.44 -12.10 -4.80
CA ASP A 499 25.60 -13.53 -5.07
C ASP A 499 26.16 -14.28 -3.85
N ASN A 500 25.37 -15.20 -3.31
CA ASN A 500 25.74 -16.19 -2.29
C ASN A 500 25.52 -17.63 -2.78
N SER A 501 25.34 -17.84 -4.09
CA SER A 501 24.99 -19.15 -4.68
C SER A 501 26.11 -20.21 -4.56
N GLN A 502 27.27 -19.82 -4.05
CA GLN A 502 28.40 -20.71 -3.76
C GLN A 502 28.40 -21.25 -2.32
N GLY A 503 27.42 -20.89 -1.48
CA GLY A 503 27.29 -21.40 -0.11
C GLY A 503 28.17 -20.66 0.91
N GLY A 504 28.30 -19.34 0.77
CA GLY A 504 28.83 -18.48 1.83
C GLY A 504 27.83 -18.26 2.97
N THR A 505 28.31 -17.80 4.12
CA THR A 505 27.45 -17.62 5.30
C THR A 505 26.76 -16.26 5.24
N LEU A 506 25.45 -16.24 4.98
CA LEU A 506 24.60 -15.05 5.12
C LEU A 506 23.75 -15.17 6.38
N THR A 507 24.17 -14.52 7.47
CA THR A 507 23.39 -14.41 8.71
C THR A 507 22.55 -13.15 8.64
N PHE A 508 21.26 -13.29 8.32
CA PHE A 508 20.32 -12.18 8.23
C PHE A 508 19.08 -12.45 9.07
N THR A 509 19.23 -12.25 10.39
CA THR A 509 18.20 -12.53 11.39
C THR A 509 17.62 -11.28 12.04
N ASP A 510 18.09 -10.08 11.68
CA ASP A 510 17.48 -8.80 12.04
C ASP A 510 17.93 -7.69 11.08
N GLY A 511 17.22 -6.55 11.04
CA GLY A 511 17.60 -5.38 10.25
C GLY A 511 17.18 -5.45 8.78
N ASN A 512 17.94 -4.85 7.88
CA ASN A 512 17.54 -4.64 6.48
C ASN A 512 18.58 -5.14 5.47
N LEU A 513 18.13 -5.90 4.48
CA LEU A 513 18.90 -6.30 3.31
C LEU A 513 18.23 -5.74 2.05
N ASN A 514 18.81 -4.70 1.46
CA ASN A 514 18.24 -4.04 0.28
C ASN A 514 19.02 -4.41 -0.99
N ILE A 515 18.39 -5.12 -1.92
CA ILE A 515 18.93 -5.34 -3.28
C ILE A 515 18.21 -4.37 -4.21
N THR A 516 18.88 -3.31 -4.65
CA THR A 516 18.23 -2.22 -5.44
C THR A 516 18.58 -2.24 -6.93
N GLY A 517 19.21 -3.32 -7.39
CA GLY A 517 19.45 -3.64 -8.78
C GLY A 517 20.22 -4.97 -8.92
N GLY A 518 20.21 -5.56 -10.10
CA GLY A 518 20.94 -6.80 -10.40
C GLY A 518 20.30 -8.06 -9.83
N ALA A 519 21.05 -9.15 -9.77
CA ALA A 519 20.54 -10.44 -9.28
C ALA A 519 20.75 -10.60 -7.77
N TYR A 520 19.75 -11.11 -7.06
CA TYR A 520 19.92 -11.76 -5.77
C TYR A 520 19.95 -13.28 -5.97
N LEU A 521 21.10 -13.88 -5.69
CA LEU A 521 21.34 -15.32 -5.84
C LEU A 521 21.71 -15.89 -4.47
N PRO A 522 20.75 -16.17 -3.58
CA PRO A 522 21.05 -16.78 -2.28
C PRO A 522 21.63 -18.20 -2.43
N ASP A 523 22.16 -18.76 -1.34
CA ASP A 523 22.32 -20.21 -1.28
C ASP A 523 20.92 -20.86 -1.31
N LEU A 524 20.79 -21.91 -2.12
CA LEU A 524 19.57 -22.66 -2.40
C LEU A 524 19.85 -24.17 -2.28
N SER A 525 20.87 -24.54 -1.49
CA SER A 525 21.15 -25.90 -1.04
C SER A 525 19.99 -26.49 -0.23
N GLU A 526 19.26 -25.65 0.51
CA GLU A 526 18.02 -25.96 1.23
C GLU A 526 16.90 -24.94 0.89
N ASN A 527 15.79 -24.95 1.64
CA ASN A 527 14.74 -23.93 1.49
C ASN A 527 15.26 -22.55 1.92
N TYR A 528 14.83 -21.50 1.24
CA TYR A 528 15.18 -20.14 1.64
C TYR A 528 14.30 -19.68 2.80
N ILE A 529 14.92 -19.49 3.97
CA ILE A 529 14.26 -19.05 5.20
C ILE A 529 14.67 -17.60 5.49
N LEU A 530 13.67 -16.74 5.64
CA LEU A 530 13.81 -15.34 6.05
C LEU A 530 13.10 -15.15 7.39
N ASP A 531 13.86 -15.25 8.48
CA ASP A 531 13.30 -15.35 9.82
C ASP A 531 14.20 -14.77 10.92
N GLY A 532 13.56 -14.30 11.99
CA GLY A 532 14.20 -13.65 13.13
C GLY A 532 14.94 -14.62 14.05
N ALA A 533 15.94 -14.13 14.78
CA ALA A 533 16.61 -14.91 15.84
C ALA A 533 15.80 -14.97 17.15
N SER A 534 14.76 -14.14 17.27
CA SER A 534 13.78 -14.14 18.35
C SER A 534 12.49 -13.41 17.91
N PRO A 535 11.37 -13.54 18.63
CA PRO A 535 10.12 -12.82 18.32
C PRO A 535 10.17 -11.28 18.43
N ALA A 536 11.33 -10.69 18.71
CA ALA A 536 11.56 -9.25 18.73
C ALA A 536 12.38 -8.75 17.52
N ASP A 537 13.04 -9.67 16.79
CA ASP A 537 13.89 -9.37 15.64
C ASP A 537 13.05 -9.43 14.35
N LEU A 538 13.38 -8.60 13.35
CA LEU A 538 12.59 -8.54 12.11
C LEU A 538 13.49 -8.29 10.88
N PRO A 539 14.08 -9.34 10.28
CA PRO A 539 14.83 -9.21 9.04
C PRO A 539 13.89 -8.82 7.88
N HIS A 540 14.19 -7.68 7.27
CA HIS A 540 13.46 -7.12 6.13
C HIS A 540 14.27 -7.17 4.83
N LEU A 541 13.99 -8.16 3.97
CA LEU A 541 14.50 -8.23 2.60
C LEU A 541 13.71 -7.26 1.71
N THR A 542 14.39 -6.29 1.09
CA THR A 542 13.79 -5.41 0.07
C THR A 542 14.45 -5.67 -1.28
N LEU A 543 13.64 -6.07 -2.26
CA LEU A 543 14.01 -6.15 -3.67
C LEU A 543 13.43 -4.92 -4.39
N GLY A 544 14.31 -4.12 -4.98
CA GLY A 544 14.02 -2.80 -5.56
C GLY A 544 14.12 -2.74 -7.08
N ALA A 545 14.02 -1.53 -7.63
CA ALA A 545 13.86 -1.30 -9.06
C ALA A 545 15.00 -1.91 -9.93
N GLY A 546 14.67 -2.95 -10.69
CA GLY A 546 15.65 -3.67 -11.53
C GLY A 546 16.44 -4.76 -10.79
N ALA A 547 16.03 -5.13 -9.57
CA ALA A 547 16.48 -6.35 -8.91
C ALA A 547 15.70 -7.58 -9.43
N SER A 548 16.33 -8.75 -9.46
CA SER A 548 15.66 -10.02 -9.73
C SER A 548 16.13 -11.13 -8.79
N ALA A 549 15.23 -12.02 -8.39
CA ALA A 549 15.54 -13.14 -7.49
C ALA A 549 14.81 -14.41 -7.95
N ASN A 550 15.55 -15.52 -8.10
CA ASN A 550 15.00 -16.80 -8.57
C ASN A 550 15.36 -17.90 -7.56
N PHE A 551 14.40 -18.21 -6.70
CA PHE A 551 14.51 -19.23 -5.67
C PHE A 551 14.09 -20.57 -6.27
N SER A 552 15.05 -21.48 -6.42
CA SER A 552 14.81 -22.83 -6.93
C SER A 552 14.17 -23.77 -5.90
N THR A 553 14.19 -23.40 -4.62
CA THR A 553 13.54 -24.10 -3.50
C THR A 553 12.26 -23.35 -3.05
N ALA A 554 11.68 -23.73 -1.91
CA ALA A 554 10.53 -23.00 -1.36
C ALA A 554 10.99 -21.81 -0.49
N ILE A 555 10.20 -20.73 -0.50
CA ILE A 555 10.45 -19.53 0.30
C ILE A 555 9.60 -19.57 1.58
N PHE A 556 10.24 -19.39 2.73
CA PHE A 556 9.60 -19.22 4.03
C PHE A 556 9.92 -17.83 4.59
N VAL A 557 8.89 -17.08 5.00
CA VAL A 557 9.02 -15.76 5.61
C VAL A 557 8.29 -15.80 6.96
N GLY A 558 9.03 -15.69 8.05
CA GLY A 558 8.54 -16.06 9.39
C GLY A 558 8.24 -17.56 9.46
N ASP A 559 9.25 -18.38 9.74
CA ASP A 559 9.12 -19.83 9.83
C ASP A 559 8.76 -20.23 11.28
N GLU A 560 9.67 -20.05 12.23
CA GLU A 560 9.41 -20.15 13.67
C GLU A 560 9.16 -18.75 14.32
N GLU A 561 9.82 -17.69 13.84
CA GLU A 561 9.80 -16.35 14.43
C GLU A 561 9.03 -15.28 13.60
N SER A 562 9.71 -14.32 12.98
CA SER A 562 9.12 -13.21 12.24
C SER A 562 10.01 -12.80 11.07
N GLY A 563 9.41 -12.58 9.91
CA GLY A 563 10.13 -12.20 8.69
C GLY A 563 9.35 -11.22 7.83
N ARG A 564 10.08 -10.39 7.07
CA ARG A 564 9.47 -9.45 6.14
C ARG A 564 10.18 -9.41 4.79
N ILE A 565 9.42 -9.47 3.71
CA ILE A 565 9.90 -9.23 2.34
C ILE A 565 9.11 -8.11 1.66
N THR A 566 9.77 -7.34 0.80
CA THR A 566 9.14 -6.32 -0.05
C THR A 566 9.71 -6.37 -1.46
N VAL A 567 8.84 -6.55 -2.45
CA VAL A 567 9.16 -6.60 -3.88
C VAL A 567 8.63 -5.31 -4.50
N SER A 568 9.51 -4.49 -5.08
CA SER A 568 9.19 -3.09 -5.36
C SER A 568 9.87 -2.49 -6.59
N GLY A 569 9.23 -1.49 -7.20
CA GLY A 569 9.81 -0.68 -8.27
C GLY A 569 10.07 -1.41 -9.59
N GLY A 570 9.43 -2.55 -9.84
CA GLY A 570 9.70 -3.39 -11.01
C GLY A 570 10.71 -4.52 -10.75
N ALA A 571 10.83 -4.98 -9.49
CA ALA A 571 11.58 -6.18 -9.13
C ALA A 571 10.82 -7.45 -9.53
N ASP A 572 11.54 -8.49 -9.97
CA ASP A 572 10.96 -9.78 -10.38
C ASP A 572 11.40 -10.93 -9.46
N VAL A 573 10.44 -11.66 -8.90
CA VAL A 573 10.66 -12.79 -7.99
C VAL A 573 10.04 -14.06 -8.54
N VAL A 574 10.83 -15.13 -8.59
CA VAL A 574 10.35 -16.49 -8.90
C VAL A 574 10.58 -17.41 -7.70
N ALA A 575 9.52 -18.06 -7.22
CA ALA A 575 9.52 -18.94 -6.05
C ALA A 575 9.14 -20.37 -6.46
N ALA A 576 10.10 -21.09 -7.09
CA ALA A 576 9.82 -22.23 -7.95
C ALA A 576 9.12 -23.42 -7.28
N ASN A 577 9.29 -23.61 -5.97
CA ASN A 577 8.67 -24.70 -5.20
C ASN A 577 7.69 -24.21 -4.11
N GLY A 578 7.23 -22.96 -4.18
CA GLY A 578 6.16 -22.42 -3.33
C GLY A 578 6.59 -21.30 -2.40
N SER A 579 5.60 -20.64 -1.79
CA SER A 579 5.79 -19.48 -0.91
C SER A 579 4.97 -19.61 0.37
N VAL A 580 5.58 -19.39 1.53
CA VAL A 580 4.98 -19.53 2.87
C VAL A 580 5.22 -18.26 3.68
N LEU A 581 4.14 -17.70 4.23
CA LEU A 581 4.16 -16.58 5.18
C LEU A 581 3.56 -17.05 6.51
N GLY A 582 4.32 -17.03 7.61
CA GLY A 582 3.84 -17.47 8.93
C GLY A 582 3.67 -19.00 9.02
N SER A 583 4.78 -19.72 9.08
CA SER A 583 4.84 -21.17 8.99
C SER A 583 4.38 -21.89 10.26
N ALA A 584 5.04 -21.69 11.39
CA ALA A 584 4.77 -22.36 12.67
C ALA A 584 3.81 -21.54 13.56
N THR A 585 3.22 -22.19 14.57
CA THR A 585 2.28 -21.55 15.50
C THR A 585 2.95 -20.47 16.33
N GLY A 586 2.54 -19.22 16.12
CA GLY A 586 3.11 -18.03 16.76
C GLY A 586 3.98 -17.17 15.85
N SER A 587 4.43 -17.71 14.71
CA SER A 587 5.23 -16.99 13.72
C SER A 587 4.47 -15.86 13.01
N SER A 588 5.20 -14.94 12.38
CA SER A 588 4.64 -13.81 11.62
C SER A 588 5.38 -13.55 10.31
N GLY A 589 4.76 -13.91 9.18
CA GLY A 589 5.29 -13.65 7.84
C GLY A 589 4.60 -12.49 7.14
N THR A 590 5.35 -11.50 6.67
CA THR A 590 4.80 -10.37 5.90
C THR A 590 5.46 -10.24 4.52
N ALA A 591 4.65 -10.25 3.47
CA ALA A 591 5.06 -9.91 2.11
C ALA A 591 4.34 -8.66 1.61
N THR A 592 5.04 -7.82 0.85
CA THR A 592 4.47 -6.66 0.15
C THR A 592 5.00 -6.63 -1.28
N VAL A 593 4.11 -6.68 -2.28
CA VAL A 593 4.46 -6.54 -3.71
C VAL A 593 3.84 -5.25 -4.20
N THR A 594 4.67 -4.25 -4.49
CA THR A 594 4.22 -2.85 -4.66
C THR A 594 4.83 -2.14 -5.86
N GLY A 595 4.04 -1.32 -6.54
CA GLY A 595 4.46 -0.48 -7.65
C GLY A 595 4.45 -1.18 -9.02
N PRO A 596 4.33 -0.44 -10.13
CA PRO A 596 4.07 -1.02 -11.44
C PRO A 596 5.16 -1.97 -11.94
N GLY A 597 4.77 -3.19 -12.27
CA GLY A 597 5.66 -4.21 -12.84
C GLY A 597 6.49 -4.98 -11.81
N SER A 598 6.28 -4.76 -10.51
CA SER A 598 6.83 -5.64 -9.47
C SER A 598 6.08 -6.97 -9.47
N THR A 599 6.78 -8.10 -9.64
CA THR A 599 6.19 -9.43 -9.84
C THR A 599 6.66 -10.45 -8.80
N TRP A 600 5.75 -11.30 -8.34
CA TRP A 600 6.06 -12.54 -7.60
C TRP A 600 5.34 -13.72 -8.23
N ASN A 601 6.09 -14.59 -8.90
CA ASN A 601 5.60 -15.80 -9.54
C ASN A 601 5.96 -17.03 -8.69
N SER A 602 4.96 -17.63 -8.05
CA SER A 602 5.08 -18.86 -7.26
C SER A 602 4.36 -20.01 -7.99
N PRO A 603 5.01 -20.73 -8.94
CA PRO A 603 4.38 -21.78 -9.76
C PRO A 603 4.00 -23.07 -9.00
N ALA A 604 3.85 -22.99 -7.68
CA ALA A 604 3.29 -23.97 -6.78
C ALA A 604 2.24 -23.28 -5.87
N ASP A 605 2.00 -23.81 -4.67
CA ASP A 605 1.03 -23.23 -3.74
C ASP A 605 1.62 -22.00 -3.00
N PHE A 606 0.78 -21.00 -2.75
CA PHE A 606 1.08 -19.83 -1.92
C PHE A 606 0.27 -19.92 -0.62
N PHE A 607 0.95 -20.04 0.52
CA PHE A 607 0.34 -20.14 1.85
C PHE A 607 0.52 -18.84 2.64
N ILE A 608 -0.59 -18.17 2.95
CA ILE A 608 -0.64 -16.96 3.75
C ILE A 608 -1.23 -17.33 5.12
N GLY A 609 -0.40 -17.50 6.13
CA GLY A 609 -0.78 -18.07 7.43
C GLY A 609 -0.88 -19.58 7.32
N LEU A 610 0.28 -20.25 7.24
CA LEU A 610 0.33 -21.71 7.17
C LEU A 610 -0.07 -22.34 8.52
N GLY A 611 0.59 -21.90 9.60
CA GLY A 611 0.34 -22.29 10.98
C GLY A 611 0.43 -21.12 11.97
N GLY A 612 1.10 -20.03 11.57
CA GLY A 612 1.17 -18.76 12.30
C GLY A 612 0.28 -17.68 11.68
N THR A 613 0.79 -16.44 11.69
CA THR A 613 0.16 -15.28 11.07
C THR A 613 0.83 -14.96 9.74
N GLY A 614 0.07 -14.89 8.64
CA GLY A 614 0.59 -14.45 7.34
C GLY A 614 -0.14 -13.22 6.82
N THR A 615 0.62 -12.26 6.29
CA THR A 615 0.12 -11.04 5.65
C THR A 615 0.70 -10.88 4.25
N LEU A 616 -0.15 -10.83 3.22
CA LEU A 616 0.23 -10.55 1.84
C LEU A 616 -0.45 -9.27 1.35
N ASN A 617 0.34 -8.23 1.08
CA ASN A 617 -0.14 -6.98 0.50
C ASN A 617 0.30 -6.86 -0.97
N ILE A 618 -0.63 -6.55 -1.87
CA ILE A 618 -0.41 -6.37 -3.30
C ILE A 618 -0.95 -4.98 -3.66
N GLU A 619 -0.05 -4.04 -3.95
CA GLU A 619 -0.31 -2.60 -3.88
C GLU A 619 0.22 -1.87 -5.13
N ASP A 620 -0.37 -0.71 -5.46
CA ASP A 620 0.12 0.25 -6.47
C ASP A 620 0.57 -0.32 -7.84
N GLY A 621 -0.04 -1.42 -8.30
CA GLY A 621 0.29 -2.07 -9.58
C GLY A 621 1.28 -3.24 -9.51
N GLY A 622 1.54 -3.77 -8.31
CA GLY A 622 2.24 -5.04 -8.11
C GLY A 622 1.40 -6.25 -8.49
N VAL A 623 2.05 -7.35 -8.89
CA VAL A 623 1.38 -8.58 -9.38
C VAL A 623 1.91 -9.82 -8.68
N VAL A 624 1.01 -10.72 -8.29
CA VAL A 624 1.34 -12.06 -7.79
C VAL A 624 0.67 -13.12 -8.67
N ASP A 625 1.44 -14.14 -9.05
CA ASP A 625 0.97 -15.32 -9.75
C ASP A 625 1.21 -16.56 -8.87
N SER A 626 0.22 -17.43 -8.72
CA SER A 626 0.36 -18.71 -8.01
C SER A 626 -0.43 -19.85 -8.64
N THR A 627 -0.02 -21.11 -8.40
CA THR A 627 -0.82 -22.27 -8.86
C THR A 627 -2.07 -22.46 -8.00
N GLN A 628 -1.95 -22.32 -6.67
CA GLN A 628 -3.09 -22.24 -5.75
C GLN A 628 -2.80 -21.21 -4.66
N GLY A 629 -3.85 -20.64 -4.07
CA GLY A 629 -3.76 -19.74 -2.93
C GLY A 629 -4.46 -20.34 -1.72
N THR A 630 -3.88 -20.21 -0.53
CA THR A 630 -4.56 -20.54 0.73
C THR A 630 -4.26 -19.50 1.80
N ILE A 631 -5.32 -18.89 2.33
CA ILE A 631 -5.29 -17.84 3.35
C ILE A 631 -5.84 -18.43 4.65
N GLY A 632 -5.02 -18.58 5.70
CA GLY A 632 -5.36 -19.32 6.92
C GLY A 632 -5.48 -20.81 6.63
N ARG A 633 -4.36 -21.55 6.68
CA ARG A 633 -4.33 -22.99 6.37
C ARG A 633 -4.68 -23.85 7.57
N ALA A 634 -3.77 -24.01 8.54
CA ALA A 634 -3.86 -25.01 9.61
C ALA A 634 -4.63 -24.55 10.87
N ASP A 635 -4.76 -25.44 11.85
CA ASP A 635 -5.45 -25.19 13.12
C ASP A 635 -4.92 -23.94 13.84
N GLY A 636 -5.83 -23.04 14.22
CA GLY A 636 -5.54 -21.75 14.84
C GLY A 636 -4.80 -20.71 13.96
N SER A 637 -4.41 -21.04 12.73
CA SER A 637 -3.67 -20.11 11.84
C SER A 637 -4.51 -18.91 11.42
N THR A 638 -3.83 -17.79 11.12
CA THR A 638 -4.48 -16.56 10.64
C THR A 638 -3.80 -16.06 9.38
N GLY A 639 -4.55 -15.91 8.29
CA GLY A 639 -4.06 -15.33 7.04
C GLY A 639 -4.84 -14.07 6.66
N THR A 640 -4.14 -13.05 6.15
CA THR A 640 -4.74 -11.88 5.52
C THR A 640 -4.06 -11.59 4.19
N ALA A 641 -4.83 -11.49 3.11
CA ALA A 641 -4.38 -10.97 1.82
C ALA A 641 -5.15 -9.68 1.47
N THR A 642 -4.44 -8.65 1.00
CA THR A 642 -5.02 -7.39 0.55
C THR A 642 -4.51 -7.06 -0.84
N VAL A 643 -5.42 -6.90 -1.80
CA VAL A 643 -5.12 -6.50 -3.18
C VAL A 643 -5.76 -5.14 -3.41
N THR A 644 -4.96 -4.09 -3.53
CA THR A 644 -5.43 -2.70 -3.49
C THR A 644 -4.74 -1.79 -4.51
N GLY A 645 -5.50 -0.87 -5.09
CA GLY A 645 -5.02 0.08 -6.11
C GLY A 645 -5.12 -0.44 -7.54
N GLN A 646 -5.06 0.49 -8.49
CA GLN A 646 -5.30 0.19 -9.90
C GLN A 646 -4.18 -0.66 -10.51
N GLY A 647 -4.54 -1.82 -11.05
CA GLY A 647 -3.61 -2.75 -11.71
C GLY A 647 -2.92 -3.73 -10.76
N SER A 648 -3.12 -3.59 -9.45
CA SER A 648 -2.69 -4.58 -8.47
C SER A 648 -3.47 -5.87 -8.64
N ALA A 649 -2.79 -7.00 -8.80
CA ALA A 649 -3.43 -8.26 -9.19
C ALA A 649 -2.89 -9.51 -8.49
N TRP A 650 -3.78 -10.46 -8.20
CA TRP A 650 -3.42 -11.81 -7.78
C TRP A 650 -4.10 -12.86 -8.68
N PHE A 651 -3.29 -13.55 -9.48
CA PHE A 651 -3.74 -14.63 -10.36
C PHE A 651 -3.45 -15.99 -9.72
N ASN A 652 -4.47 -16.83 -9.58
CA ASN A 652 -4.35 -18.23 -9.19
C ASN A 652 -4.76 -19.12 -10.35
N ALA A 653 -3.92 -20.09 -10.73
CA ALA A 653 -4.22 -21.01 -11.83
C ALA A 653 -5.24 -22.12 -11.46
N GLY A 654 -5.50 -22.31 -10.16
CA GLY A 654 -6.40 -23.30 -9.59
C GLY A 654 -7.24 -22.73 -8.44
N ILE A 655 -7.31 -23.45 -7.32
CA ILE A 655 -8.18 -23.12 -6.18
C ILE A 655 -7.63 -21.94 -5.36
N LEU A 656 -8.51 -21.06 -4.89
CA LEU A 656 -8.26 -20.08 -3.83
C LEU A 656 -9.10 -20.42 -2.59
N GLN A 657 -8.44 -20.80 -1.49
CA GLN A 657 -9.07 -21.18 -0.23
C GLN A 657 -8.85 -20.14 0.86
N ILE A 658 -9.89 -19.87 1.66
CA ILE A 658 -9.91 -18.85 2.71
C ILE A 658 -10.51 -19.47 3.98
N GLY A 659 -9.69 -19.67 5.01
CA GLY A 659 -10.00 -20.49 6.18
C GLY A 659 -10.14 -21.96 5.77
N ARG A 660 -9.02 -22.68 5.62
CA ARG A 660 -9.00 -24.05 5.09
C ARG A 660 -9.35 -25.11 6.13
N PHE A 661 -8.50 -25.34 7.13
CA PHE A 661 -8.69 -26.39 8.15
C PHE A 661 -9.41 -25.87 9.40
N GLU A 662 -9.74 -26.76 10.33
CA GLU A 662 -10.48 -26.46 11.55
C GLU A 662 -9.88 -25.26 12.34
N ASN A 663 -10.74 -24.39 12.89
CA ASN A 663 -10.40 -23.14 13.59
C ASN A 663 -9.52 -22.11 12.82
N SER A 664 -9.13 -22.36 11.56
CA SER A 664 -8.33 -21.41 10.77
C SER A 664 -9.13 -20.17 10.38
N ASN A 665 -8.46 -19.01 10.29
CA ASN A 665 -9.08 -17.74 9.95
C ASN A 665 -8.40 -17.14 8.71
N GLY A 666 -9.16 -16.97 7.62
CA GLY A 666 -8.68 -16.33 6.39
C GLY A 666 -9.47 -15.05 6.06
N THR A 667 -8.75 -14.00 5.67
CA THR A 667 -9.34 -12.74 5.18
C THR A 667 -8.76 -12.34 3.84
N LEU A 668 -9.62 -12.03 2.86
CA LEU A 668 -9.25 -11.44 1.57
C LEU A 668 -9.93 -10.09 1.38
N ASN A 669 -9.15 -9.04 1.14
CA ASN A 669 -9.63 -7.69 0.85
C ASN A 669 -9.25 -7.32 -0.59
N ILE A 670 -10.24 -6.98 -1.42
CA ILE A 670 -10.05 -6.53 -2.80
C ILE A 670 -10.62 -5.12 -2.90
N VAL A 671 -9.72 -4.14 -3.02
CA VAL A 671 -10.00 -2.73 -2.68
C VAL A 671 -9.53 -1.81 -3.81
N ALA A 672 -10.21 -0.67 -3.99
CA ALA A 672 -9.74 0.46 -4.80
C ALA A 672 -9.24 0.11 -6.24
N GLY A 673 -9.86 -0.87 -6.90
CA GLY A 673 -9.50 -1.28 -8.26
C GLY A 673 -8.51 -2.44 -8.38
N GLY A 674 -8.21 -3.13 -7.28
CA GLY A 674 -7.46 -4.40 -7.29
C GLY A 674 -8.26 -5.55 -7.92
N ALA A 675 -7.56 -6.56 -8.43
CA ALA A 675 -8.16 -7.72 -9.11
C ALA A 675 -7.65 -9.06 -8.57
N VAL A 676 -8.54 -10.03 -8.39
CA VAL A 676 -8.18 -11.42 -8.07
C VAL A 676 -8.86 -12.38 -9.04
N THR A 677 -8.13 -13.39 -9.50
CA THR A 677 -8.72 -14.47 -10.31
C THR A 677 -8.29 -15.85 -9.84
N ASN A 678 -9.17 -16.84 -9.97
CA ASN A 678 -8.92 -18.25 -9.60
C ASN A 678 -9.92 -19.16 -10.34
N THR A 679 -9.73 -20.49 -10.29
CA THR A 679 -10.69 -21.45 -10.86
C THR A 679 -11.87 -21.66 -9.92
N GLU A 680 -11.61 -22.07 -8.69
CA GLU A 680 -12.63 -22.32 -7.65
C GLU A 680 -12.31 -21.46 -6.42
N GLY A 681 -13.30 -20.79 -5.85
CA GLY A 681 -13.19 -20.01 -4.61
C GLY A 681 -13.90 -20.70 -3.46
N ILE A 682 -13.24 -20.90 -2.33
CA ILE A 682 -13.80 -21.62 -1.18
C ILE A 682 -13.55 -20.84 0.11
N LEU A 683 -14.63 -20.45 0.80
CA LEU A 683 -14.60 -19.77 2.11
C LEU A 683 -15.13 -20.71 3.20
N GLY A 684 -14.39 -20.88 4.29
CA GLY A 684 -14.79 -21.76 5.41
C GLY A 684 -14.76 -23.24 4.99
N GLY A 685 -13.57 -23.72 4.62
CA GLY A 685 -13.32 -25.05 4.06
C GLY A 685 -13.78 -26.18 4.98
N GLU A 686 -13.24 -26.24 6.19
CA GLU A 686 -13.57 -27.24 7.20
C GLU A 686 -14.42 -26.71 8.37
N ILE A 687 -14.94 -27.61 9.21
CA ILE A 687 -15.72 -27.24 10.41
C ILE A 687 -14.96 -26.26 11.29
N ASN A 688 -15.65 -25.29 11.91
CA ASN A 688 -15.08 -24.19 12.71
C ASN A 688 -14.09 -23.26 11.97
N ALA A 689 -13.75 -23.50 10.70
CA ALA A 689 -12.97 -22.57 9.89
C ALA A 689 -13.78 -21.32 9.53
N SER A 690 -13.11 -20.18 9.40
CA SER A 690 -13.70 -18.88 9.04
C SER A 690 -13.02 -18.30 7.82
N GLY A 691 -13.77 -18.12 6.73
CA GLY A 691 -13.31 -17.47 5.50
C GLY A 691 -14.10 -16.20 5.19
N THR A 692 -13.43 -15.05 5.15
CA THR A 692 -14.06 -13.76 4.80
C THR A 692 -13.44 -13.16 3.55
N ALA A 693 -14.27 -12.71 2.61
CA ALA A 693 -13.84 -11.95 1.44
C ALA A 693 -14.66 -10.64 1.31
N THR A 694 -13.97 -9.52 1.12
CA THR A 694 -14.57 -8.19 0.88
C THR A 694 -14.12 -7.66 -0.46
N VAL A 695 -15.06 -7.32 -1.35
CA VAL A 695 -14.80 -6.70 -2.66
C VAL A 695 -15.45 -5.32 -2.68
N THR A 696 -14.63 -4.29 -2.51
CA THR A 696 -15.10 -2.92 -2.23
C THR A 696 -14.45 -1.87 -3.14
N GLY A 697 -15.26 -0.93 -3.63
CA GLY A 697 -14.84 0.16 -4.49
C GLY A 697 -14.94 -0.14 -5.99
N GLY A 698 -15.12 0.91 -6.79
CA GLY A 698 -15.31 0.79 -8.24
C GLY A 698 -14.11 0.16 -8.96
N ASN A 699 -14.41 -0.81 -9.83
CA ASN A 699 -13.46 -1.66 -10.57
C ASN A 699 -12.70 -2.70 -9.72
N SER A 700 -12.94 -2.81 -8.41
CA SER A 700 -12.45 -3.95 -7.62
C SER A 700 -13.15 -5.23 -8.08
N THR A 701 -12.38 -6.25 -8.49
CA THR A 701 -12.94 -7.46 -9.11
C THR A 701 -12.44 -8.76 -8.52
N TRP A 702 -13.34 -9.74 -8.39
CA TRP A 702 -13.00 -11.13 -8.09
C TRP A 702 -13.64 -12.07 -9.13
N VAL A 703 -12.81 -12.81 -9.86
CA VAL A 703 -13.24 -13.69 -10.97
C VAL A 703 -12.88 -15.14 -10.65
N ASN A 704 -13.89 -15.93 -10.32
CA ASN A 704 -13.80 -17.39 -10.26
C ASN A 704 -14.19 -17.91 -11.66
N SER A 705 -13.42 -18.80 -12.29
CA SER A 705 -13.81 -19.34 -13.61
C SER A 705 -14.83 -20.46 -13.53
N ASP A 706 -14.95 -21.14 -12.38
CA ASP A 706 -15.93 -22.19 -12.14
C ASP A 706 -16.72 -21.96 -10.83
N LEU A 707 -16.31 -22.58 -9.71
CA LEU A 707 -17.10 -22.60 -8.47
C LEU A 707 -16.81 -21.40 -7.55
N LEU A 708 -17.82 -21.00 -6.77
CA LEU A 708 -17.67 -20.14 -5.59
C LEU A 708 -18.53 -20.67 -4.44
N ASP A 709 -17.90 -21.37 -3.50
CA ASP A 709 -18.56 -21.97 -2.34
C ASP A 709 -18.28 -21.17 -1.07
N ILE A 710 -19.35 -20.66 -0.46
CA ILE A 710 -19.33 -19.79 0.71
C ILE A 710 -19.89 -20.60 1.89
N GLY A 711 -19.05 -20.98 2.84
CA GLY A 711 -19.40 -21.90 3.92
C GLY A 711 -19.48 -23.34 3.41
N PHE A 712 -18.31 -23.95 3.15
CA PHE A 712 -18.19 -25.31 2.64
C PHE A 712 -18.59 -26.33 3.72
N ASN A 713 -17.76 -26.47 4.77
CA ASN A 713 -18.11 -27.13 6.04
C ASN A 713 -18.09 -26.16 7.23
N GLY A 714 -17.44 -25.00 7.09
CA GLY A 714 -17.30 -23.96 8.11
C GLY A 714 -18.12 -22.70 7.79
N THR A 715 -17.66 -21.56 8.30
CA THR A 715 -18.32 -20.25 8.08
C THR A 715 -17.65 -19.50 6.94
N GLY A 716 -18.44 -19.11 5.93
CA GLY A 716 -18.01 -18.25 4.83
C GLY A 716 -18.81 -16.94 4.79
N THR A 717 -18.11 -15.82 4.61
CA THR A 717 -18.72 -14.48 4.50
C THR A 717 -18.19 -13.76 3.26
N LEU A 718 -19.07 -13.36 2.35
CA LEU A 718 -18.77 -12.51 1.20
C LEU A 718 -19.46 -11.15 1.35
N ILE A 719 -18.71 -10.07 1.20
CA ILE A 719 -19.23 -8.70 1.14
C ILE A 719 -18.86 -8.10 -0.21
N ILE A 720 -19.85 -7.62 -0.97
CA ILE A 720 -19.65 -6.88 -2.22
C ILE A 720 -20.28 -5.49 -2.05
N GLU A 721 -19.47 -4.45 -2.06
CA GLU A 721 -19.92 -3.10 -1.74
C GLU A 721 -19.24 -2.00 -2.59
N ALA A 722 -19.78 -0.78 -2.51
CA ALA A 722 -19.23 0.43 -3.12
C ALA A 722 -18.83 0.31 -4.62
N GLY A 723 -19.53 -0.54 -5.38
CA GLY A 723 -19.27 -0.77 -6.81
C GLY A 723 -18.28 -1.89 -7.14
N GLY A 724 -17.93 -2.73 -6.16
CA GLY A 724 -17.17 -3.97 -6.38
C GLY A 724 -17.95 -5.03 -7.18
N LYS A 725 -17.25 -5.96 -7.81
CA LYS A 725 -17.85 -7.01 -8.65
C LYS A 725 -17.24 -8.40 -8.42
N VAL A 726 -18.10 -9.41 -8.26
CA VAL A 726 -17.74 -10.83 -8.21
C VAL A 726 -18.38 -11.58 -9.37
N THR A 727 -17.65 -12.53 -9.97
CA THR A 727 -18.18 -13.42 -11.02
C THR A 727 -17.78 -14.87 -10.80
N ASN A 728 -18.64 -15.81 -11.21
CA ASN A 728 -18.41 -17.26 -11.16
C ASN A 728 -19.36 -18.03 -12.11
N THR A 729 -19.17 -19.34 -12.26
CA THR A 729 -20.05 -20.23 -13.04
C THR A 729 -21.14 -20.87 -12.19
N SER A 730 -20.80 -21.44 -11.03
CA SER A 730 -21.81 -21.95 -10.08
C SER A 730 -21.45 -21.55 -8.66
N GLY A 731 -22.46 -21.18 -7.88
CA GLY A 731 -22.27 -20.58 -6.56
C GLY A 731 -23.09 -21.29 -5.49
N THR A 732 -22.52 -21.47 -4.30
CA THR A 732 -23.22 -22.03 -3.16
C THR A 732 -23.02 -21.22 -1.89
N LEU A 733 -24.08 -21.12 -1.08
CA LEU A 733 -23.99 -20.70 0.32
C LEU A 733 -24.49 -21.86 1.21
N GLY A 734 -23.69 -22.29 2.19
CA GLY A 734 -24.04 -23.42 3.07
C GLY A 734 -24.06 -24.77 2.32
N LEU A 735 -22.88 -25.18 1.85
CA LEU A 735 -22.70 -26.32 0.93
C LEU A 735 -23.10 -27.66 1.56
N ASN A 736 -22.44 -28.01 2.66
CA ASN A 736 -22.63 -29.25 3.42
C ASN A 736 -23.34 -28.96 4.76
N SER A 737 -23.73 -29.99 5.51
CA SER A 737 -24.65 -29.87 6.66
C SER A 737 -24.17 -29.01 7.85
N THR A 738 -22.87 -28.70 7.92
CA THR A 738 -22.31 -27.76 8.93
C THR A 738 -21.92 -26.40 8.33
N GLY A 739 -21.96 -26.26 7.00
CA GLY A 739 -21.57 -25.05 6.29
C GLY A 739 -22.56 -23.91 6.53
N ILE A 740 -22.03 -22.73 6.86
CA ILE A 740 -22.78 -21.49 7.07
C ILE A 740 -22.25 -20.46 6.07
N GLY A 741 -23.02 -20.17 5.03
CA GLY A 741 -22.67 -19.21 3.99
C GLY A 741 -23.48 -17.92 4.10
N THR A 742 -22.82 -16.76 4.13
CA THR A 742 -23.47 -15.45 4.04
C THR A 742 -22.87 -14.63 2.90
N ALA A 743 -23.71 -14.05 2.05
CA ALA A 743 -23.30 -13.01 1.11
C ALA A 743 -24.17 -11.76 1.27
N THR A 744 -23.53 -10.59 1.32
CA THR A 744 -24.19 -9.28 1.34
C THR A 744 -23.69 -8.46 0.16
N ILE A 745 -24.61 -8.06 -0.73
CA ILE A 745 -24.35 -7.30 -1.94
C ILE A 745 -25.07 -5.97 -1.79
N THR A 746 -24.33 -4.91 -1.50
CA THR A 746 -24.90 -3.64 -1.01
C THR A 746 -24.35 -2.39 -1.70
N GLY A 747 -25.18 -1.38 -1.88
CA GLY A 747 -24.80 -0.11 -2.49
C GLY A 747 -24.81 -0.11 -4.02
N THR A 748 -25.08 1.07 -4.59
CA THR A 748 -25.26 1.27 -6.03
C THR A 748 -24.10 0.73 -6.87
N GLY A 749 -24.42 -0.25 -7.73
CA GLY A 749 -23.48 -0.78 -8.72
C GLY A 749 -22.63 -1.96 -8.26
N SER A 750 -22.74 -2.37 -7.00
CA SER A 750 -22.15 -3.60 -6.48
C SER A 750 -22.82 -4.83 -7.11
N ARG A 751 -22.05 -5.81 -7.60
CA ARG A 751 -22.59 -6.93 -8.41
C ARG A 751 -22.04 -8.31 -8.08
N TRP A 752 -22.92 -9.31 -8.09
CA TRP A 752 -22.57 -10.72 -8.24
C TRP A 752 -23.16 -11.29 -9.54
N GLU A 753 -22.31 -11.67 -10.49
CA GLU A 753 -22.72 -12.26 -11.76
C GLU A 753 -22.32 -13.76 -11.81
N ASN A 754 -23.25 -14.62 -11.41
CA ASN A 754 -23.10 -16.07 -11.34
C ASN A 754 -23.74 -16.72 -12.58
N SER A 755 -22.98 -17.12 -13.60
CA SER A 755 -23.58 -17.46 -14.91
C SER A 755 -24.50 -18.70 -14.93
N GLY A 756 -24.37 -19.62 -13.97
CA GLY A 756 -25.14 -20.87 -13.87
C GLY A 756 -26.11 -20.91 -12.69
N THR A 757 -25.98 -21.92 -11.82
CA THR A 757 -26.86 -22.13 -10.66
C THR A 757 -26.35 -21.37 -9.44
N LEU A 758 -27.27 -20.84 -8.61
CA LEU A 758 -26.98 -20.28 -7.29
C LEU A 758 -27.81 -21.03 -6.25
N ASP A 759 -27.16 -21.84 -5.42
CA ASP A 759 -27.79 -22.58 -4.33
C ASP A 759 -27.56 -21.83 -2.99
N VAL A 760 -28.63 -21.39 -2.35
CA VAL A 760 -28.60 -20.77 -1.01
C VAL A 760 -29.18 -21.77 -0.01
N GLY A 761 -28.38 -22.23 0.92
CA GLY A 761 -28.74 -23.35 1.81
C GLY A 761 -28.84 -24.65 1.02
N ARG A 762 -27.73 -25.10 0.44
CA ARG A 762 -27.73 -26.34 -0.36
C ARG A 762 -27.99 -27.56 0.52
N THR A 763 -27.23 -27.68 1.60
CA THR A 763 -27.37 -28.75 2.61
C THR A 763 -27.18 -28.24 4.04
N GLY A 764 -26.46 -27.12 4.22
CA GLY A 764 -26.38 -26.34 5.45
C GLY A 764 -27.18 -25.03 5.32
N THR A 765 -26.70 -23.98 5.98
CA THR A 765 -27.40 -22.69 6.07
C THR A 765 -26.82 -21.66 5.11
N GLY A 766 -27.66 -21.04 4.28
CA GLY A 766 -27.29 -19.96 3.37
C GLY A 766 -28.12 -18.69 3.61
N THR A 767 -27.45 -17.54 3.55
CA THR A 767 -28.08 -16.20 3.69
C THR A 767 -27.62 -15.30 2.55
N LEU A 768 -28.55 -14.76 1.78
CA LEU A 768 -28.29 -13.86 0.65
C LEU A 768 -29.00 -12.50 0.84
N ASN A 769 -28.23 -11.45 1.13
CA ASN A 769 -28.75 -10.09 1.32
C ASN A 769 -28.40 -9.22 0.12
N ILE A 770 -29.41 -8.60 -0.51
CA ILE A 770 -29.26 -7.77 -1.70
C ILE A 770 -29.90 -6.41 -1.37
N GLU A 771 -29.08 -5.40 -1.12
CA GLU A 771 -29.50 -4.18 -0.45
C GLU A 771 -28.99 -2.89 -1.12
N ALA A 772 -29.68 -1.77 -0.86
CA ALA A 772 -29.26 -0.41 -1.23
C ALA A 772 -28.75 -0.22 -2.69
N GLY A 773 -29.32 -0.92 -3.67
CA GLY A 773 -28.91 -0.83 -5.08
C GLY A 773 -27.88 -1.86 -5.55
N GLY A 774 -27.60 -2.90 -4.74
CA GLY A 774 -26.82 -4.07 -5.13
C GLY A 774 -27.58 -5.02 -6.06
N VAL A 775 -26.89 -5.77 -6.92
CA VAL A 775 -27.52 -6.66 -7.92
C VAL A 775 -26.88 -8.04 -7.96
N VAL A 776 -27.70 -9.09 -7.97
CA VAL A 776 -27.28 -10.49 -8.18
C VAL A 776 -27.97 -11.04 -9.42
N THR A 777 -27.23 -11.75 -10.27
CA THR A 777 -27.77 -12.38 -11.49
C THR A 777 -27.33 -13.84 -11.62
N ASN A 778 -28.25 -14.75 -11.93
CA ASN A 778 -27.98 -16.16 -12.16
C ASN A 778 -29.00 -16.83 -13.09
N THR A 779 -28.73 -18.06 -13.53
CA THR A 779 -29.67 -18.83 -14.37
C THR A 779 -30.77 -19.48 -13.54
N THR A 780 -30.40 -20.27 -12.53
CA THR A 780 -31.36 -20.92 -11.63
C THR A 780 -31.01 -20.61 -10.19
N GLY A 781 -31.96 -20.11 -9.40
CA GLY A 781 -31.82 -19.87 -7.97
C GLY A 781 -32.54 -20.96 -7.18
N ASN A 782 -31.91 -21.49 -6.14
CA ASN A 782 -32.55 -22.44 -5.22
C ASN A 782 -32.33 -21.99 -3.77
N LEU A 783 -33.41 -21.86 -3.00
CA LEU A 783 -33.38 -21.69 -1.55
C LEU A 783 -33.79 -23.02 -0.90
N GLY A 784 -33.02 -23.57 0.04
CA GLY A 784 -33.39 -24.81 0.74
C GLY A 784 -33.41 -26.04 -0.17
N ARG A 785 -32.27 -26.34 -0.81
CA ARG A 785 -32.25 -27.29 -1.94
C ARG A 785 -32.41 -28.77 -1.53
N ASN A 786 -31.68 -29.21 -0.52
CA ASN A 786 -31.76 -30.57 0.03
C ASN A 786 -32.55 -30.56 1.35
N SER A 787 -32.97 -31.73 1.84
CA SER A 787 -33.86 -31.89 3.02
C SER A 787 -33.30 -31.46 4.39
N SER A 788 -32.11 -30.85 4.44
CA SER A 788 -31.55 -30.18 5.63
C SER A 788 -31.04 -28.77 5.32
N GLY A 789 -31.13 -28.32 4.05
CA GLY A 789 -30.68 -27.01 3.62
C GLY A 789 -31.66 -25.93 4.07
N ILE A 790 -31.13 -24.85 4.63
CA ILE A 790 -31.90 -23.68 5.09
C ILE A 790 -31.44 -22.49 4.25
N GLY A 791 -32.26 -22.09 3.27
CA GLY A 791 -31.95 -21.00 2.35
C GLY A 791 -32.76 -19.75 2.66
N THR A 792 -32.10 -18.63 2.95
CA THR A 792 -32.76 -17.34 3.19
C THR A 792 -32.25 -16.28 2.22
N ALA A 793 -33.15 -15.48 1.66
CA ALA A 793 -32.82 -14.39 0.75
C ALA A 793 -33.68 -13.14 1.01
N THR A 794 -33.03 -11.97 1.00
CA THR A 794 -33.66 -10.66 1.21
C THR A 794 -33.28 -9.72 0.08
N VAL A 795 -34.27 -9.11 -0.59
CA VAL A 795 -34.05 -8.11 -1.65
C VAL A 795 -34.75 -6.80 -1.26
N ASN A 796 -33.96 -5.84 -0.76
CA ASN A 796 -34.43 -4.71 0.04
C ASN A 796 -33.89 -3.37 -0.50
N GLY A 797 -34.77 -2.40 -0.73
CA GLY A 797 -34.38 -1.03 -1.09
C GLY A 797 -34.33 -0.75 -2.60
N VAL A 798 -34.47 0.53 -2.94
CA VAL A 798 -34.54 1.05 -4.31
C VAL A 798 -33.39 0.55 -5.18
N GLY A 799 -33.72 -0.12 -6.27
CA GLY A 799 -32.76 -0.61 -7.26
C GLY A 799 -32.02 -1.89 -6.86
N SER A 800 -32.26 -2.44 -5.67
CA SER A 800 -31.76 -3.76 -5.28
C SER A 800 -32.47 -4.84 -6.09
N ALA A 801 -31.72 -5.71 -6.77
CA ALA A 801 -32.31 -6.66 -7.71
C ALA A 801 -31.71 -8.07 -7.68
N TRP A 802 -32.58 -9.08 -7.70
CA TRP A 802 -32.20 -10.48 -7.96
C TRP A 802 -32.79 -10.97 -9.29
N VAL A 803 -31.95 -11.29 -10.26
CA VAL A 803 -32.35 -11.69 -11.62
C VAL A 803 -32.04 -13.17 -11.86
N ASN A 804 -33.09 -13.99 -12.00
CA ASN A 804 -33.01 -15.40 -12.35
C ASN A 804 -33.39 -15.57 -13.84
N THR A 805 -32.43 -15.73 -14.75
CA THR A 805 -32.69 -15.75 -16.20
C THR A 805 -33.50 -16.98 -16.66
N HIS A 806 -33.53 -18.05 -15.85
CA HIS A 806 -34.41 -19.20 -16.03
C HIS A 806 -35.38 -19.37 -14.85
N SER A 807 -35.00 -20.02 -13.74
CA SER A 807 -35.97 -20.45 -12.71
C SER A 807 -35.57 -20.09 -11.27
N LEU A 808 -36.54 -20.06 -10.36
CA LEU A 808 -36.36 -19.78 -8.94
C LEU A 808 -37.17 -20.78 -8.09
N ASN A 809 -36.50 -21.56 -7.25
CA ASN A 809 -37.14 -22.52 -6.35
C ASN A 809 -36.98 -22.06 -4.89
N VAL A 810 -38.10 -21.91 -4.17
CA VAL A 810 -38.16 -21.51 -2.77
C VAL A 810 -38.62 -22.72 -1.95
N GLY A 811 -37.64 -23.42 -1.37
CA GLY A 811 -37.79 -24.69 -0.69
C GLY A 811 -38.02 -25.84 -1.67
N LEU A 812 -36.95 -26.47 -2.16
CA LEU A 812 -37.07 -27.59 -3.10
C LEU A 812 -37.24 -28.94 -2.39
N ALA A 813 -36.55 -29.11 -1.26
CA ALA A 813 -36.69 -30.27 -0.40
C ALA A 813 -36.46 -29.96 1.09
N GLY A 814 -35.79 -28.85 1.39
CA GLY A 814 -35.72 -28.25 2.72
C GLY A 814 -36.25 -26.82 2.70
N THR A 815 -36.08 -26.10 3.80
CA THR A 815 -36.72 -24.81 4.02
C THR A 815 -36.08 -23.67 3.23
N GLY A 816 -36.88 -23.00 2.39
CA GLY A 816 -36.50 -21.80 1.65
C GLY A 816 -37.38 -20.61 2.03
N SER A 817 -36.79 -19.43 2.20
CA SER A 817 -37.51 -18.18 2.52
C SER A 817 -36.97 -17.00 1.71
N LEU A 818 -37.86 -16.32 0.99
CA LEU A 818 -37.56 -15.13 0.19
C LEU A 818 -38.43 -13.94 0.63
N THR A 819 -37.80 -12.85 1.02
CA THR A 819 -38.48 -11.56 1.25
C THR A 819 -38.02 -10.52 0.23
N THR A 820 -38.95 -9.77 -0.34
CA THR A 820 -38.64 -8.55 -1.10
C THR A 820 -39.41 -7.34 -0.57
N SER A 821 -38.74 -6.19 -0.46
CA SER A 821 -39.28 -5.00 0.19
C SER A 821 -38.64 -3.68 -0.25
N ASN A 822 -39.35 -2.57 0.01
CA ASN A 822 -38.87 -1.20 -0.13
C ASN A 822 -38.36 -0.87 -1.54
N GLU A 823 -39.14 -1.17 -2.58
CA GLU A 823 -38.75 -1.06 -4.01
C GLU A 823 -37.62 -2.02 -4.47
N GLY A 824 -37.29 -3.03 -3.65
CA GLY A 824 -36.51 -4.19 -4.09
C GLY A 824 -37.26 -5.02 -5.13
N ALA A 825 -36.52 -5.72 -6.00
CA ALA A 825 -37.10 -6.40 -7.16
C ALA A 825 -36.52 -7.80 -7.42
N VAL A 826 -37.40 -8.77 -7.67
CA VAL A 826 -37.03 -10.13 -8.08
C VAL A 826 -37.60 -10.42 -9.47
N PHE A 827 -36.73 -10.84 -10.38
CA PHE A 827 -37.07 -11.12 -11.78
C PHE A 827 -36.84 -12.60 -12.11
N ILE A 828 -37.79 -13.22 -12.81
CA ILE A 828 -37.69 -14.60 -13.32
C ILE A 828 -37.96 -14.63 -14.83
N GLY A 829 -37.08 -15.28 -15.56
CA GLY A 829 -37.05 -15.30 -17.02
C GLY A 829 -36.31 -14.10 -17.61
N ASP A 830 -35.33 -14.38 -18.48
CA ASP A 830 -34.46 -13.39 -19.12
C ASP A 830 -35.25 -12.31 -19.87
N ALA A 831 -35.19 -11.07 -19.39
CA ALA A 831 -35.83 -9.90 -19.99
C ALA A 831 -35.30 -9.55 -21.41
N ALA A 832 -34.19 -10.16 -21.87
CA ALA A 832 -33.55 -9.88 -23.16
C ALA A 832 -33.70 -10.99 -24.22
N GLN A 833 -34.17 -12.20 -23.87
CA GLN A 833 -34.18 -13.36 -24.79
C GLN A 833 -35.58 -13.81 -25.21
N ALA A 834 -36.13 -13.12 -26.21
CA ALA A 834 -37.39 -13.46 -26.88
C ALA A 834 -37.30 -14.79 -27.66
N GLY A 835 -37.36 -15.90 -26.94
CA GLY A 835 -37.24 -17.27 -27.47
C GLY A 835 -36.82 -18.34 -26.45
N GLY A 836 -36.51 -17.97 -25.20
CA GLY A 836 -36.18 -18.93 -24.15
C GLY A 836 -37.34 -19.87 -23.79
N THR A 837 -37.01 -21.10 -23.37
CA THR A 837 -37.98 -21.98 -22.70
C THR A 837 -38.31 -21.42 -21.32
N GLY A 838 -39.59 -21.15 -21.06
CA GLY A 838 -40.08 -20.37 -19.92
C GLY A 838 -39.54 -20.80 -18.54
N GLY A 839 -39.33 -19.80 -17.69
CA GLY A 839 -38.89 -19.97 -16.31
C GLY A 839 -39.97 -20.48 -15.36
N SER A 840 -39.59 -21.18 -14.29
CA SER A 840 -40.52 -21.58 -13.23
C SER A 840 -40.22 -20.79 -11.95
N ILE A 841 -41.26 -20.37 -11.24
CA ILE A 841 -41.17 -20.13 -9.79
C ILE A 841 -41.96 -21.22 -9.06
N THR A 842 -41.27 -21.97 -8.21
CA THR A 842 -41.87 -23.05 -7.40
C THR A 842 -41.63 -22.74 -5.92
N ILE A 843 -42.69 -22.84 -5.12
CA ILE A 843 -42.70 -22.53 -3.69
C ILE A 843 -43.24 -23.77 -2.96
N SER A 844 -42.41 -24.41 -2.14
CA SER A 844 -42.64 -25.73 -1.56
C SER A 844 -41.72 -25.96 -0.35
N ASP A 845 -41.92 -27.05 0.40
CA ASP A 845 -40.97 -27.63 1.35
C ASP A 845 -41.51 -29.03 1.72
N THR A 846 -40.66 -29.94 2.20
CA THR A 846 -41.06 -31.21 2.80
C THR A 846 -41.28 -31.11 4.31
N SER A 847 -41.08 -29.94 4.91
CA SER A 847 -41.37 -29.68 6.32
C SER A 847 -42.85 -29.95 6.64
N ALA A 848 -43.10 -30.68 7.75
CA ALA A 848 -44.43 -31.15 8.14
C ALA A 848 -45.28 -30.08 8.87
N ASP A 849 -44.86 -28.82 8.83
CA ASP A 849 -45.50 -27.69 9.50
C ASP A 849 -45.60 -26.51 8.51
N PRO A 850 -46.81 -26.07 8.10
CA PRO A 850 -46.99 -25.00 7.12
C PRO A 850 -46.48 -23.64 7.60
N ALA A 851 -46.17 -23.45 8.89
CA ALA A 851 -45.50 -22.25 9.39
C ALA A 851 -44.00 -22.18 9.05
N PHE A 852 -43.40 -23.30 8.61
CA PHE A 852 -41.98 -23.42 8.23
C PHE A 852 -41.79 -23.90 6.79
N GLY A 853 -42.86 -23.94 5.99
CA GLY A 853 -42.80 -24.31 4.57
C GLY A 853 -42.11 -23.26 3.69
N GLY A 854 -42.06 -23.52 2.38
CA GLY A 854 -41.50 -22.57 1.41
C GLY A 854 -42.22 -21.23 1.48
N LEU A 855 -41.49 -20.18 1.85
CA LEU A 855 -42.07 -18.88 2.19
C LEU A 855 -41.64 -17.80 1.20
N LEU A 856 -42.61 -17.13 0.60
CA LEU A 856 -42.42 -15.91 -0.18
C LEU A 856 -43.19 -14.74 0.45
N VAL A 857 -42.51 -13.62 0.69
CA VAL A 857 -43.14 -12.37 1.13
C VAL A 857 -42.76 -11.23 0.19
N VAL A 858 -43.77 -10.64 -0.45
CA VAL A 858 -43.67 -9.41 -1.24
C VAL A 858 -44.37 -8.32 -0.43
N GLN A 859 -43.61 -7.39 0.16
CA GLN A 859 -44.13 -6.41 1.11
C GLN A 859 -43.57 -5.00 0.90
N ASN A 860 -44.19 -3.97 1.46
CA ASN A 860 -43.67 -2.58 1.46
C ASN A 860 -43.19 -2.09 0.08
N SER A 861 -44.02 -2.22 -0.96
CA SER A 861 -43.68 -1.87 -2.35
C SER A 861 -42.54 -2.70 -2.97
N GLY A 862 -42.26 -3.90 -2.45
CA GLY A 862 -41.42 -4.90 -3.12
C GLY A 862 -42.08 -5.44 -4.40
N THR A 863 -41.28 -5.95 -5.33
CA THR A 863 -41.78 -6.38 -6.65
C THR A 863 -41.27 -7.76 -7.07
N LEU A 864 -42.15 -8.57 -7.68
CA LEU A 864 -41.84 -9.89 -8.21
C LEU A 864 -42.41 -10.03 -9.62
N SER A 865 -41.58 -10.28 -10.63
CA SER A 865 -41.99 -10.22 -12.04
C SER A 865 -41.49 -11.40 -12.89
N GLN A 866 -42.42 -12.01 -13.62
CA GLN A 866 -42.16 -13.01 -14.65
C GLN A 866 -42.41 -12.41 -16.04
N SER A 867 -41.35 -12.26 -16.83
CA SER A 867 -41.40 -11.49 -18.09
C SER A 867 -41.61 -12.33 -19.36
N GLN A 868 -41.38 -13.64 -19.29
CA GLN A 868 -41.24 -14.51 -20.47
C GLN A 868 -42.47 -15.40 -20.72
N PRO A 869 -42.69 -15.85 -21.97
CA PRO A 869 -43.75 -16.81 -22.27
C PRO A 869 -43.44 -18.21 -21.68
N PHE A 870 -44.51 -18.96 -21.40
CA PHE A 870 -44.48 -20.34 -20.87
C PHE A 870 -43.96 -20.49 -19.43
N THR A 871 -43.95 -19.41 -18.62
CA THR A 871 -43.58 -19.56 -17.21
C THR A 871 -44.66 -20.25 -16.39
N ARG A 872 -44.30 -20.80 -15.22
CA ARG A 872 -45.24 -21.32 -14.23
C ARG A 872 -44.96 -20.71 -12.87
N THR A 873 -46.00 -20.26 -12.18
CA THR A 873 -45.99 -20.18 -10.72
C THR A 873 -46.62 -21.46 -10.17
N ILE A 874 -45.95 -22.13 -9.24
CA ILE A 874 -46.54 -23.22 -8.46
C ILE A 874 -46.29 -22.96 -6.97
N ILE A 875 -47.34 -23.05 -6.17
CA ILE A 875 -47.30 -23.00 -4.70
C ILE A 875 -47.84 -24.35 -4.19
N GLY A 876 -47.01 -25.14 -3.51
CA GLY A 876 -47.31 -26.53 -3.12
C GLY A 876 -47.31 -27.49 -4.32
N ASP A 877 -46.14 -27.85 -4.83
CA ASP A 877 -46.01 -28.60 -6.09
C ASP A 877 -46.33 -30.09 -5.95
N GLN A 878 -45.53 -30.85 -5.20
CA GLN A 878 -45.66 -32.31 -5.07
C GLN A 878 -46.51 -32.72 -3.86
N ALA A 879 -46.94 -33.99 -3.86
CA ALA A 879 -47.77 -34.53 -2.78
C ALA A 879 -47.02 -34.51 -1.43
N ASN A 880 -47.69 -34.01 -0.39
CA ASN A 880 -47.16 -33.74 0.96
C ASN A 880 -46.19 -32.56 1.07
N GLU A 881 -46.01 -31.74 0.02
CA GLU A 881 -45.27 -30.48 0.13
C GLU A 881 -46.18 -29.31 0.51
N PHE A 882 -45.61 -28.31 1.18
CA PHE A 882 -46.29 -27.09 1.64
C PHE A 882 -45.61 -25.83 1.11
N GLY A 883 -46.37 -24.93 0.49
CA GLY A 883 -45.88 -23.62 0.05
C GLY A 883 -46.83 -22.49 0.46
N THR A 884 -46.27 -21.35 0.86
CA THR A 884 -47.00 -20.16 1.32
C THR A 884 -46.41 -18.91 0.67
N ALA A 885 -47.27 -18.09 0.06
CA ALA A 885 -46.88 -16.77 -0.45
C ALA A 885 -47.82 -15.68 0.06
N THR A 886 -47.26 -14.56 0.52
CA THR A 886 -47.99 -13.36 0.93
C THR A 886 -47.55 -12.17 0.08
N VAL A 887 -48.52 -11.44 -0.47
CA VAL A 887 -48.33 -10.13 -1.11
C VAL A 887 -49.10 -9.09 -0.29
N THR A 888 -48.38 -8.28 0.50
CA THR A 888 -48.98 -7.39 1.50
C THR A 888 -48.53 -5.93 1.36
N GLY A 889 -49.42 -4.98 1.62
CA GLY A 889 -49.11 -3.57 1.68
C GLY A 889 -49.15 -2.87 0.31
N ALA A 890 -49.61 -1.61 0.32
CA ALA A 890 -49.78 -0.80 -0.88
C ALA A 890 -48.53 -0.75 -1.76
N GLY A 891 -48.70 -1.03 -3.06
CA GLY A 891 -47.64 -1.00 -4.07
C GLY A 891 -46.83 -2.30 -4.19
N SER A 892 -47.00 -3.26 -3.28
CA SER A 892 -46.40 -4.59 -3.39
C SER A 892 -47.03 -5.36 -4.55
N THR A 893 -46.23 -5.86 -5.49
CA THR A 893 -46.74 -6.44 -6.75
C THR A 893 -46.12 -7.78 -7.12
N TRP A 894 -46.96 -8.72 -7.56
CA TRP A 894 -46.54 -9.96 -8.22
C TRP A 894 -47.19 -10.09 -9.61
N THR A 895 -46.37 -10.06 -10.67
CA THR A 895 -46.85 -10.21 -12.06
C THR A 895 -46.41 -11.54 -12.68
N ASN A 896 -47.38 -12.32 -13.15
CA ASN A 896 -47.23 -13.51 -14.00
C ASN A 896 -48.29 -13.54 -15.11
N ASN A 897 -48.29 -12.50 -15.95
CA ASN A 897 -49.31 -12.25 -16.97
C ASN A 897 -48.73 -12.45 -18.38
N ASN A 898 -48.34 -13.69 -18.71
CA ASN A 898 -47.76 -14.04 -20.01
C ASN A 898 -48.66 -14.99 -20.82
N ASN A 899 -48.58 -14.91 -22.16
CA ASN A 899 -49.48 -15.59 -23.10
C ASN A 899 -49.54 -17.13 -23.03
N SER A 900 -48.76 -17.81 -22.19
CA SER A 900 -48.75 -19.28 -22.11
C SER A 900 -48.63 -19.84 -20.68
N GLY A 901 -48.62 -18.99 -19.66
CA GLY A 901 -48.31 -19.41 -18.29
C GLY A 901 -49.52 -19.92 -17.48
N TYR A 902 -49.20 -20.56 -16.36
CA TYR A 902 -50.17 -20.98 -15.34
C TYR A 902 -49.73 -20.48 -13.97
N PHE A 903 -50.66 -20.00 -13.15
CA PHE A 903 -50.46 -19.75 -11.73
C PHE A 903 -51.28 -20.76 -10.92
N ILE A 904 -50.61 -21.65 -10.21
CA ILE A 904 -51.23 -22.78 -9.50
C ILE A 904 -50.94 -22.69 -8.00
N VAL A 905 -51.99 -22.77 -7.20
CA VAL A 905 -51.95 -22.90 -5.75
C VAL A 905 -52.53 -24.27 -5.39
N GLY A 906 -51.72 -25.12 -4.76
CA GLY A 906 -52.02 -26.55 -4.58
C GLY A 906 -52.01 -27.29 -5.92
N ASN A 907 -50.82 -27.65 -6.42
CA ASN A 907 -50.71 -28.44 -7.65
C ASN A 907 -51.02 -29.92 -7.38
N SER A 908 -50.13 -30.59 -6.65
CA SER A 908 -50.34 -31.90 -6.01
C SER A 908 -50.21 -31.84 -4.49
N GLY A 909 -49.63 -30.77 -3.95
CA GLY A 909 -49.45 -30.53 -2.51
C GLY A 909 -50.46 -29.55 -1.93
N THR A 910 -50.04 -28.87 -0.85
CA THR A 910 -50.81 -27.80 -0.20
C THR A 910 -50.19 -26.45 -0.54
N GLY A 911 -50.96 -25.56 -1.16
CA GLY A 911 -50.55 -24.18 -1.44
C GLY A 911 -51.44 -23.16 -0.73
N VAL A 912 -50.84 -22.08 -0.26
CA VAL A 912 -51.53 -20.92 0.33
C VAL A 912 -51.07 -19.63 -0.36
N LEU A 913 -52.00 -18.80 -0.80
CA LEU A 913 -51.76 -17.46 -1.32
C LEU A 913 -52.56 -16.42 -0.53
N ASN A 914 -51.86 -15.48 0.11
CA ASN A 914 -52.47 -14.36 0.80
C ASN A 914 -52.19 -13.06 0.04
N ILE A 915 -53.23 -12.25 -0.17
CA ILE A 915 -53.14 -10.93 -0.80
C ILE A 915 -53.81 -9.93 0.15
N GLU A 916 -53.01 -9.09 0.78
CA GLU A 916 -53.37 -8.38 2.04
C GLU A 916 -53.00 -6.90 1.95
N ASP A 917 -53.66 -6.02 2.73
CA ASP A 917 -53.29 -4.62 2.96
C ASP A 917 -52.98 -3.76 1.70
N GLY A 918 -53.61 -4.04 0.55
CA GLY A 918 -53.36 -3.33 -0.72
C GLY A 918 -52.29 -3.94 -1.63
N GLY A 919 -51.90 -5.19 -1.39
CA GLY A 919 -51.05 -5.97 -2.29
C GLY A 919 -51.75 -6.38 -3.59
N VAL A 920 -51.01 -6.50 -4.70
CA VAL A 920 -51.60 -6.82 -6.03
C VAL A 920 -50.91 -8.00 -6.70
N VAL A 921 -51.69 -9.03 -7.03
CA VAL A 921 -51.27 -10.15 -7.89
C VAL A 921 -51.94 -10.01 -9.26
N THR A 922 -51.19 -10.17 -10.34
CA THR A 922 -51.70 -10.14 -11.72
C THR A 922 -51.22 -11.34 -12.51
N THR A 923 -52.15 -12.16 -12.98
CA THR A 923 -51.95 -13.48 -13.60
C THR A 923 -52.66 -13.59 -14.94
N ARG A 924 -52.25 -14.53 -15.80
CA ARG A 924 -53.09 -14.93 -16.95
C ARG A 924 -54.25 -15.81 -16.47
N ASP A 925 -53.96 -17.05 -16.09
CA ASP A 925 -54.92 -17.93 -15.43
C ASP A 925 -54.50 -18.23 -13.99
N GLY A 926 -55.49 -18.34 -13.11
CA GLY A 926 -55.33 -18.77 -11.71
C GLY A 926 -56.05 -20.09 -11.44
N THR A 927 -55.39 -20.99 -10.71
CA THR A 927 -55.92 -22.32 -10.36
C THR A 927 -55.67 -22.63 -8.89
N LEU A 928 -56.75 -22.97 -8.18
CA LEU A 928 -56.73 -23.50 -6.82
C LEU A 928 -57.10 -25.00 -6.86
N GLY A 929 -56.26 -25.87 -6.29
CA GLY A 929 -56.54 -27.32 -6.20
C GLY A 929 -56.53 -28.03 -7.55
N SER A 930 -55.35 -28.10 -8.18
CA SER A 930 -55.14 -28.61 -9.54
C SER A 930 -55.45 -30.10 -9.67
N ALA A 931 -54.72 -30.96 -8.96
CA ALA A 931 -54.81 -32.42 -9.05
C ALA A 931 -55.61 -33.05 -7.89
N THR A 932 -56.05 -34.30 -8.08
CA THR A 932 -56.80 -35.07 -7.08
C THR A 932 -56.02 -35.20 -5.76
N GLY A 933 -56.59 -34.68 -4.67
CA GLY A 933 -55.97 -34.69 -3.34
C GLY A 933 -55.10 -33.46 -3.02
N ALA A 934 -54.85 -32.58 -3.99
CA ALA A 934 -54.21 -31.29 -3.75
C ALA A 934 -55.15 -30.32 -3.01
N MET A 935 -54.57 -29.39 -2.28
CA MET A 935 -55.30 -28.32 -1.57
C MET A 935 -54.73 -26.95 -1.94
N GLY A 936 -55.54 -26.10 -2.57
CA GLY A 936 -55.17 -24.72 -2.87
C GLY A 936 -56.08 -23.74 -2.14
N THR A 937 -55.51 -22.93 -1.25
CA THR A 937 -56.26 -21.86 -0.56
C THR A 937 -55.73 -20.50 -1.01
N ALA A 938 -56.64 -19.56 -1.29
CA ALA A 938 -56.30 -18.16 -1.48
C ALA A 938 -57.23 -17.24 -0.69
N THR A 939 -56.67 -16.23 -0.06
CA THR A 939 -57.40 -15.17 0.65
C THR A 939 -57.00 -13.82 0.07
N VAL A 940 -58.00 -13.00 -0.28
CA VAL A 940 -57.82 -11.62 -0.77
C VAL A 940 -58.57 -10.70 0.18
N THR A 941 -57.82 -9.96 1.00
CA THR A 941 -58.36 -9.25 2.17
C THR A 941 -57.83 -7.83 2.30
N GLY A 942 -58.71 -6.89 2.70
CA GLY A 942 -58.34 -5.50 2.94
C GLY A 942 -58.42 -4.61 1.71
N ALA A 943 -58.77 -3.34 1.93
CA ALA A 943 -59.06 -2.37 0.87
C ALA A 943 -57.92 -2.22 -0.17
N GLY A 944 -58.23 -2.54 -1.42
CA GLY A 944 -57.31 -2.45 -2.55
C GLY A 944 -56.45 -3.70 -2.80
N SER A 945 -56.52 -4.71 -1.93
CA SER A 945 -55.91 -6.02 -2.18
C SER A 945 -56.57 -6.66 -3.39
N THR A 946 -55.80 -6.96 -4.45
CA THR A 946 -56.38 -7.32 -5.76
C THR A 946 -55.73 -8.55 -6.38
N TRP A 947 -56.53 -9.52 -6.84
CA TRP A 947 -56.09 -10.59 -7.74
C TRP A 947 -56.68 -10.45 -9.16
N ASN A 948 -55.88 -9.90 -10.07
CA ASN A 948 -56.26 -9.69 -11.46
C ASN A 948 -55.91 -10.91 -12.33
N ASN A 949 -56.88 -11.75 -12.69
CA ASN A 949 -56.71 -12.83 -13.67
C ASN A 949 -57.19 -12.35 -15.05
N THR A 950 -56.31 -12.28 -16.04
CA THR A 950 -56.67 -11.76 -17.38
C THR A 950 -57.36 -12.78 -18.29
N ALA A 951 -57.44 -14.04 -17.85
CA ALA A 951 -58.15 -15.14 -18.49
C ALA A 951 -58.91 -15.99 -17.43
N GLY A 952 -58.71 -17.31 -17.40
CA GLY A 952 -59.52 -18.23 -16.61
C GLY A 952 -59.15 -18.32 -15.13
N PHE A 953 -60.15 -18.47 -14.28
CA PHE A 953 -60.00 -18.79 -12.87
C PHE A 953 -60.69 -20.10 -12.51
N ASN A 954 -60.02 -20.96 -11.74
CA ASN A 954 -60.54 -22.26 -11.32
C ASN A 954 -60.41 -22.45 -9.80
N VAL A 955 -61.54 -22.58 -9.11
CA VAL A 955 -61.62 -22.91 -7.69
C VAL A 955 -62.00 -24.38 -7.57
N GLY A 956 -61.03 -25.25 -7.26
CA GLY A 956 -61.22 -26.70 -7.29
C GLY A 956 -61.27 -27.21 -8.73
N THR A 957 -60.10 -27.54 -9.27
CA THR A 957 -59.97 -28.08 -10.64
C THR A 957 -60.22 -29.58 -10.66
N SER A 958 -59.38 -30.34 -9.94
CA SER A 958 -59.58 -31.78 -9.65
C SER A 958 -59.34 -32.13 -8.17
N GLY A 959 -58.76 -31.19 -7.41
CA GLY A 959 -58.58 -31.27 -5.95
C GLY A 959 -59.53 -30.34 -5.20
N THR A 960 -59.12 -29.93 -4.01
CA THR A 960 -59.85 -28.95 -3.19
C THR A 960 -59.30 -27.55 -3.44
N GLY A 961 -60.16 -26.61 -3.82
CA GLY A 961 -59.81 -25.20 -3.96
C GLY A 961 -60.70 -24.32 -3.07
N ILE A 962 -60.10 -23.39 -2.33
CA ILE A 962 -60.79 -22.47 -1.41
C ILE A 962 -60.39 -21.04 -1.75
N LEU A 963 -61.36 -20.20 -2.10
CA LEU A 963 -61.18 -18.75 -2.29
C LEU A 963 -61.95 -18.01 -1.20
N ASN A 964 -61.28 -17.09 -0.50
CA ASN A 964 -61.91 -16.12 0.37
C ASN A 964 -61.65 -14.71 -0.19
N ILE A 965 -62.69 -13.89 -0.29
CA ILE A 965 -62.59 -12.47 -0.62
C ILE A 965 -63.29 -11.70 0.48
N ASP A 966 -62.55 -10.90 1.24
CA ASP A 966 -63.09 -10.22 2.42
C ASP A 966 -62.54 -8.80 2.67
N ASN A 967 -63.20 -8.05 3.54
CA ASN A 967 -62.79 -6.72 4.03
C ASN A 967 -62.35 -5.71 2.93
N GLY A 968 -63.01 -5.70 1.77
CA GLY A 968 -62.70 -4.79 0.67
C GLY A 968 -61.62 -5.31 -0.31
N GLY A 969 -61.33 -6.61 -0.28
CA GLY A 969 -60.52 -7.29 -1.28
C GLY A 969 -61.26 -7.48 -2.62
N SER A 970 -60.52 -7.58 -3.72
CA SER A 970 -61.08 -7.71 -5.08
C SER A 970 -60.42 -8.83 -5.88
N VAL A 971 -61.23 -9.63 -6.58
CA VAL A 971 -60.77 -10.60 -7.57
C VAL A 971 -61.39 -10.27 -8.92
N VAL A 972 -60.59 -10.28 -9.98
CA VAL A 972 -61.04 -10.08 -11.36
C VAL A 972 -60.71 -11.33 -12.18
N SER A 973 -61.61 -11.74 -13.08
CA SER A 973 -61.40 -12.84 -14.02
C SER A 973 -62.13 -12.63 -15.36
N GLU A 974 -61.67 -13.28 -16.42
CA GLU A 974 -62.48 -13.41 -17.66
C GLU A 974 -63.62 -14.40 -17.41
N ARG A 975 -63.30 -15.59 -16.89
CA ARG A 975 -64.24 -16.70 -16.69
C ARG A 975 -63.89 -17.45 -15.42
N ALA A 976 -64.89 -17.98 -14.73
CA ALA A 976 -64.72 -18.63 -13.44
C ALA A 976 -65.41 -20.01 -13.39
N HIS A 977 -64.70 -21.01 -12.87
CA HIS A 977 -65.24 -22.35 -12.62
C HIS A 977 -65.02 -22.75 -11.15
N ILE A 978 -66.08 -23.15 -10.46
CA ILE A 978 -66.03 -23.69 -9.09
C ILE A 978 -66.45 -25.17 -9.14
N GLY A 979 -65.53 -26.09 -8.83
CA GLY A 979 -65.78 -27.55 -8.95
C GLY A 979 -65.78 -28.04 -10.40
N ASN A 980 -64.66 -27.85 -11.12
CA ASN A 980 -64.60 -28.01 -12.57
C ASN A 980 -64.70 -29.49 -13.04
N PHE A 981 -63.83 -30.38 -12.57
CA PHE A 981 -63.78 -31.79 -13.00
C PHE A 981 -64.24 -32.78 -11.90
N VAL A 982 -64.30 -34.07 -12.26
CA VAL A 982 -64.67 -35.17 -11.36
C VAL A 982 -63.77 -35.17 -10.10
N ASN A 983 -64.39 -35.38 -8.93
CA ASN A 983 -63.78 -35.32 -7.58
C ASN A 983 -63.28 -33.94 -7.12
N ALA A 984 -63.40 -32.89 -7.93
CA ALA A 984 -63.07 -31.54 -7.50
C ALA A 984 -64.04 -31.05 -6.40
N ASN A 985 -63.52 -30.27 -5.46
CA ASN A 985 -64.32 -29.56 -4.46
C ASN A 985 -63.88 -28.10 -4.43
N GLY A 986 -64.64 -27.23 -5.08
CA GLY A 986 -64.42 -25.79 -5.06
C GLY A 986 -65.32 -25.12 -4.03
N THR A 987 -64.76 -24.24 -3.20
CA THR A 987 -65.52 -23.32 -2.35
C THR A 987 -65.01 -21.90 -2.59
N ALA A 988 -65.91 -20.96 -2.86
CA ALA A 988 -65.60 -19.53 -2.81
C ALA A 988 -66.54 -18.82 -1.83
N THR A 989 -66.00 -17.90 -1.03
CA THR A 989 -66.75 -16.99 -0.16
C THR A 989 -66.41 -15.54 -0.51
N VAL A 990 -67.43 -14.70 -0.64
CA VAL A 990 -67.29 -13.24 -0.79
C VAL A 990 -68.09 -12.58 0.34
N THR A 991 -67.44 -11.79 1.20
CA THR A 991 -67.99 -11.36 2.50
C THR A 991 -67.45 -10.01 2.96
N GLY A 992 -68.24 -9.23 3.69
CA GLY A 992 -67.87 -7.88 4.15
C GLY A 992 -67.98 -6.80 3.05
N ALA A 993 -68.07 -5.55 3.49
CA ALA A 993 -68.28 -4.40 2.60
C ALA A 993 -67.12 -4.18 1.60
N ASP A 994 -67.47 -3.69 0.41
CA ASP A 994 -66.60 -3.43 -0.74
C ASP A 994 -65.84 -4.67 -1.27
N SER A 995 -66.10 -5.88 -0.75
CA SER A 995 -65.49 -7.13 -1.21
C SER A 995 -66.14 -7.59 -2.52
N ALA A 996 -65.34 -7.73 -3.59
CA ALA A 996 -65.86 -7.92 -4.95
C ALA A 996 -65.22 -9.08 -5.72
N TRP A 997 -66.02 -9.83 -6.48
CA TRP A 997 -65.54 -10.68 -7.57
C TRP A 997 -66.15 -10.27 -8.91
N ASP A 998 -65.33 -9.72 -9.80
CA ASP A 998 -65.74 -9.34 -11.16
C ASP A 998 -65.37 -10.45 -12.16
N ILE A 999 -66.38 -11.09 -12.76
CA ILE A 999 -66.23 -12.09 -13.82
C ILE A 999 -66.76 -11.48 -15.13
N THR A 1000 -65.87 -11.07 -16.04
CA THR A 1000 -66.28 -10.34 -17.25
C THR A 1000 -66.99 -11.19 -18.33
N ASN A 1001 -67.10 -12.51 -18.13
CA ASN A 1001 -67.85 -13.44 -18.97
C ASN A 1001 -68.66 -14.43 -18.10
N THR A 1002 -68.29 -15.72 -18.08
CA THR A 1002 -69.11 -16.79 -17.51
C THR A 1002 -68.61 -17.18 -16.12
N LEU A 1003 -69.51 -17.27 -15.14
CA LEU A 1003 -69.30 -17.99 -13.88
C LEU A 1003 -70.09 -19.32 -13.90
N THR A 1004 -69.42 -20.43 -13.56
CA THR A 1004 -70.04 -21.77 -13.47
C THR A 1004 -69.72 -22.45 -12.14
N VAL A 1005 -70.74 -22.91 -11.42
CA VAL A 1005 -70.61 -23.61 -10.12
C VAL A 1005 -71.12 -25.05 -10.26
N GLY A 1006 -70.32 -26.02 -9.81
CA GLY A 1006 -70.65 -27.44 -9.88
C GLY A 1006 -70.70 -27.96 -11.31
N GLN A 1007 -69.60 -27.84 -12.08
CA GLN A 1007 -69.62 -28.21 -13.50
C GLN A 1007 -69.55 -29.74 -13.73
N ILE A 1008 -68.78 -30.45 -12.92
CA ILE A 1008 -68.71 -31.93 -12.88
C ILE A 1008 -68.39 -32.40 -11.45
N GLY A 1009 -67.57 -31.63 -10.72
CA GLY A 1009 -67.31 -31.84 -9.29
C GLY A 1009 -68.35 -31.16 -8.39
N THR A 1010 -67.97 -30.96 -7.13
CA THR A 1010 -68.71 -30.15 -6.16
C THR A 1010 -68.24 -28.71 -6.26
N GLY A 1011 -69.16 -27.77 -6.44
CA GLY A 1011 -68.92 -26.33 -6.30
C GLY A 1011 -69.83 -25.72 -5.24
N THR A 1012 -69.25 -24.89 -4.37
CA THR A 1012 -69.95 -24.11 -3.35
C THR A 1012 -69.60 -22.65 -3.55
N LEU A 1013 -70.61 -21.78 -3.65
CA LEU A 1013 -70.45 -20.34 -3.65
C LEU A 1013 -71.23 -19.75 -2.48
N ASN A 1014 -70.55 -19.00 -1.62
CA ASN A 1014 -71.15 -18.27 -0.50
C ASN A 1014 -71.03 -16.77 -0.79
N VAL A 1015 -72.15 -16.05 -0.69
CA VAL A 1015 -72.18 -14.58 -0.76
C VAL A 1015 -72.79 -14.07 0.53
N GLU A 1016 -72.00 -13.35 1.31
CA GLU A 1016 -72.33 -12.95 2.68
C GLU A 1016 -72.35 -11.42 2.81
N ALA A 1017 -73.04 -10.90 3.83
CA ALA A 1017 -73.08 -9.49 4.26
C ALA A 1017 -72.12 -8.51 3.53
N GLY A 1018 -72.63 -7.80 2.52
CA GLY A 1018 -71.90 -6.78 1.76
C GLY A 1018 -70.96 -7.27 0.65
N GLY A 1019 -70.82 -8.58 0.45
CA GLY A 1019 -70.08 -9.18 -0.65
C GLY A 1019 -70.82 -9.07 -1.99
N HIS A 1020 -70.10 -8.69 -3.04
CA HIS A 1020 -70.64 -8.45 -4.38
C HIS A 1020 -69.97 -9.35 -5.43
N ILE A 1021 -70.76 -9.87 -6.37
CA ILE A 1021 -70.25 -10.61 -7.53
C ILE A 1021 -70.91 -10.06 -8.80
N SER A 1022 -70.12 -9.60 -9.78
CA SER A 1022 -70.63 -9.22 -11.10
C SER A 1022 -70.25 -10.27 -12.14
N VAL A 1023 -71.21 -10.68 -12.97
CA VAL A 1023 -71.05 -11.69 -14.02
C VAL A 1023 -71.48 -11.06 -15.36
N GLY A 1024 -70.51 -10.57 -16.12
CA GLY A 1024 -70.75 -9.81 -17.37
C GLY A 1024 -71.37 -10.60 -18.52
N ALA A 1025 -71.45 -11.93 -18.42
CA ALA A 1025 -72.23 -12.80 -19.29
C ALA A 1025 -73.11 -13.76 -18.47
N SER A 1026 -73.04 -15.08 -18.69
CA SER A 1026 -73.95 -16.02 -18.06
C SER A 1026 -73.48 -16.57 -16.70
N PHE A 1027 -74.39 -16.70 -15.74
CA PHE A 1027 -74.19 -17.46 -14.51
C PHE A 1027 -74.86 -18.85 -14.59
N ARG A 1028 -74.15 -19.92 -14.20
CA ARG A 1028 -74.60 -21.31 -14.43
C ARG A 1028 -74.36 -22.21 -13.21
N LEU A 1029 -75.42 -22.83 -12.71
CA LEU A 1029 -75.39 -23.84 -11.65
C LEU A 1029 -75.57 -25.26 -12.23
N GLN A 1030 -74.96 -26.27 -11.60
CA GLN A 1030 -75.04 -27.71 -11.94
C GLN A 1030 -74.97 -28.02 -13.45
N SER A 1031 -73.85 -27.65 -14.08
CA SER A 1031 -73.57 -28.13 -15.43
C SER A 1031 -73.24 -29.63 -15.43
N PHE A 1032 -73.35 -30.28 -16.60
CA PHE A 1032 -72.91 -31.66 -16.93
C PHE A 1032 -73.09 -32.81 -15.90
N GLY A 1033 -73.92 -32.64 -14.87
CA GLY A 1033 -74.14 -33.61 -13.79
C GLY A 1033 -73.26 -33.42 -12.54
N GLY A 1034 -72.63 -32.26 -12.36
CA GLY A 1034 -71.95 -31.88 -11.12
C GLY A 1034 -72.91 -31.44 -10.00
N THR A 1035 -72.36 -31.16 -8.83
CA THR A 1035 -73.12 -30.69 -7.65
C THR A 1035 -72.79 -29.24 -7.37
N ALA A 1036 -73.80 -28.39 -7.29
CA ALA A 1036 -73.68 -26.97 -6.92
C ALA A 1036 -74.49 -26.66 -5.66
N PHE A 1037 -73.87 -25.89 -4.77
CA PHE A 1037 -74.47 -25.18 -3.65
C PHE A 1037 -74.25 -23.68 -3.86
N LEU A 1038 -75.30 -22.89 -3.70
CA LEU A 1038 -75.25 -21.44 -3.67
C LEU A 1038 -75.86 -21.00 -2.34
N ASN A 1039 -75.10 -20.30 -1.50
CA ASN A 1039 -75.51 -19.91 -0.16
C ASN A 1039 -75.45 -18.39 -0.03
N PHE A 1040 -76.47 -17.80 0.60
CA PHE A 1040 -76.52 -16.39 0.93
C PHE A 1040 -76.65 -16.18 2.45
N THR A 1041 -75.93 -15.19 2.99
CA THR A 1041 -76.07 -14.76 4.40
C THR A 1041 -76.54 -13.31 4.42
N LEU A 1042 -77.84 -13.10 4.63
CA LEU A 1042 -78.51 -11.79 4.59
C LEU A 1042 -78.11 -10.92 5.79
N ALA A 1043 -77.97 -9.60 5.60
CA ALA A 1043 -77.50 -8.68 6.63
C ALA A 1043 -78.19 -7.32 6.60
N SER A 1044 -78.14 -6.59 7.72
CA SER A 1044 -78.78 -5.27 7.87
C SER A 1044 -77.92 -4.07 7.43
N THR A 1045 -76.76 -4.32 6.81
CA THR A 1045 -75.75 -3.31 6.45
C THR A 1045 -75.61 -3.10 4.94
N ALA A 1046 -75.51 -4.21 4.20
CA ALA A 1046 -75.51 -4.28 2.74
C ALA A 1046 -75.83 -5.73 2.33
N ASP A 1047 -76.70 -5.89 1.34
CA ASP A 1047 -77.18 -7.21 0.93
C ASP A 1047 -76.12 -7.96 0.09
N PRO A 1048 -75.99 -9.29 0.26
CA PRO A 1048 -75.15 -10.10 -0.62
C PRO A 1048 -75.79 -10.23 -2.01
N LEU A 1049 -75.10 -9.80 -3.06
CA LEU A 1049 -75.65 -9.69 -4.41
C LEU A 1049 -74.79 -10.40 -5.48
N ILE A 1050 -75.46 -11.09 -6.40
CA ILE A 1050 -74.90 -11.50 -7.69
C ILE A 1050 -75.60 -10.72 -8.82
N ASP A 1051 -74.89 -9.80 -9.46
CA ASP A 1051 -75.30 -9.07 -10.67
C ASP A 1051 -74.94 -9.89 -11.92
N VAL A 1052 -75.91 -10.13 -12.83
CA VAL A 1052 -75.71 -10.96 -14.04
C VAL A 1052 -76.16 -10.20 -15.30
N GLY A 1053 -75.18 -9.81 -16.12
CA GLY A 1053 -75.37 -9.05 -17.35
C GLY A 1053 -75.97 -9.83 -18.54
N GLU A 1054 -75.98 -11.17 -18.50
CA GLU A 1054 -76.73 -12.00 -19.45
C GLU A 1054 -77.70 -13.01 -18.80
N ASP A 1055 -77.64 -14.29 -19.19
CA ASP A 1055 -78.63 -15.31 -18.86
C ASP A 1055 -78.21 -16.17 -17.65
N VAL A 1056 -79.17 -16.53 -16.80
CA VAL A 1056 -78.95 -17.41 -15.64
C VAL A 1056 -79.54 -18.80 -15.88
N ASN A 1057 -78.80 -19.84 -15.48
CA ASN A 1057 -79.27 -21.21 -15.43
C ASN A 1057 -79.22 -21.73 -13.98
N LEU A 1058 -80.39 -21.79 -13.34
CA LEU A 1058 -80.58 -22.24 -11.96
C LEU A 1058 -80.79 -23.75 -11.87
N ALA A 1059 -80.06 -24.35 -10.94
CA ALA A 1059 -80.12 -25.75 -10.56
C ALA A 1059 -79.44 -25.92 -9.20
N GLY A 1060 -79.54 -27.12 -8.61
CA GLY A 1060 -78.88 -27.42 -7.35
C GLY A 1060 -79.50 -26.76 -6.13
N THR A 1061 -78.69 -26.57 -5.09
CA THR A 1061 -79.20 -26.19 -3.76
C THR A 1061 -78.99 -24.71 -3.50
N LEU A 1062 -80.08 -23.99 -3.19
CA LEU A 1062 -80.02 -22.68 -2.55
C LEU A 1062 -80.04 -22.84 -1.03
N GLY A 1063 -79.05 -22.29 -0.34
CA GLY A 1063 -79.09 -22.01 1.09
C GLY A 1063 -79.29 -20.51 1.34
N VAL A 1064 -80.09 -20.16 2.34
CA VAL A 1064 -80.18 -18.80 2.87
C VAL A 1064 -80.13 -18.88 4.39
N ASP A 1065 -79.29 -18.06 5.00
CA ASP A 1065 -79.18 -17.86 6.45
C ASP A 1065 -79.13 -16.34 6.74
N LEU A 1066 -79.20 -15.95 8.01
CA LEU A 1066 -79.13 -14.56 8.44
C LEU A 1066 -77.84 -14.28 9.22
N ASP A 1067 -77.21 -13.14 8.97
CA ASP A 1067 -76.22 -12.58 9.89
C ASP A 1067 -76.88 -12.31 11.26
N PRO A 1068 -76.21 -12.61 12.39
CA PRO A 1068 -76.77 -12.38 13.73
C PRO A 1068 -77.14 -10.91 14.06
N GLY A 1069 -76.76 -9.93 13.23
CA GLY A 1069 -77.17 -8.53 13.30
C GLY A 1069 -78.42 -8.17 12.48
N LEU A 1070 -79.00 -9.11 11.72
CA LEU A 1070 -80.27 -8.93 11.01
C LEU A 1070 -81.45 -9.40 11.88
N THR A 1071 -82.57 -8.68 11.80
CA THR A 1071 -83.86 -9.05 12.38
C THR A 1071 -84.91 -8.81 11.32
N LEU A 1072 -85.46 -9.89 10.76
CA LEU A 1072 -86.50 -9.80 9.75
C LEU A 1072 -87.78 -9.18 10.32
N SER A 1073 -88.44 -8.41 9.47
CA SER A 1073 -89.80 -7.91 9.60
C SER A 1073 -90.66 -8.44 8.47
N ASP A 1074 -91.97 -8.49 8.67
CA ASP A 1074 -92.92 -8.86 7.62
C ASP A 1074 -92.83 -7.84 6.47
N GLY A 1075 -92.71 -8.30 5.23
CA GLY A 1075 -92.49 -7.46 4.05
C GLY A 1075 -91.04 -7.07 3.73
N ASP A 1076 -90.04 -7.52 4.50
CA ASP A 1076 -88.63 -7.39 4.11
C ASP A 1076 -88.36 -8.18 2.82
N SER A 1077 -87.54 -7.63 1.90
CA SER A 1077 -87.18 -8.29 0.64
C SER A 1077 -85.73 -8.04 0.24
N PHE A 1078 -85.07 -9.08 -0.30
CA PHE A 1078 -83.64 -9.14 -0.57
C PHE A 1078 -83.38 -9.73 -1.96
N THR A 1079 -82.81 -8.94 -2.88
CA THR A 1079 -82.41 -9.44 -4.20
C THR A 1079 -81.10 -10.21 -4.08
N LEU A 1080 -81.18 -11.53 -4.26
CA LEU A 1080 -80.02 -12.43 -4.21
C LEU A 1080 -79.28 -12.46 -5.55
N ILE A 1081 -80.03 -12.44 -6.65
CA ILE A 1081 -79.49 -12.41 -8.02
C ILE A 1081 -80.33 -11.43 -8.87
N ASP A 1082 -79.66 -10.42 -9.41
CA ASP A 1082 -80.16 -9.47 -10.43
C ASP A 1082 -79.80 -10.01 -11.82
N ILE A 1083 -80.78 -10.08 -12.74
CA ILE A 1083 -80.68 -10.86 -13.98
C ILE A 1083 -81.14 -10.01 -15.19
N ALA A 1084 -80.18 -9.39 -15.88
CA ALA A 1084 -80.47 -8.43 -16.95
C ALA A 1084 -81.08 -9.02 -18.25
N ARG A 1085 -81.37 -10.33 -18.32
CA ARG A 1085 -81.92 -10.99 -19.53
C ARG A 1085 -82.95 -12.10 -19.28
N THR A 1086 -82.50 -13.31 -18.99
CA THR A 1086 -83.38 -14.48 -18.84
C THR A 1086 -82.86 -15.47 -17.81
N ARG A 1087 -83.70 -15.76 -16.81
CA ARG A 1087 -83.59 -16.93 -15.95
C ARG A 1087 -84.13 -18.18 -16.64
N SER A 1088 -83.41 -19.27 -16.47
CA SER A 1088 -83.83 -20.63 -16.84
C SER A 1088 -83.60 -21.58 -15.66
N GLY A 1089 -84.43 -22.63 -15.55
CA GLY A 1089 -84.37 -23.57 -14.43
C GLY A 1089 -84.92 -23.02 -13.09
N VAL A 1090 -84.71 -23.78 -12.02
CA VAL A 1090 -85.10 -23.50 -10.63
C VAL A 1090 -84.13 -24.26 -9.70
N PHE A 1091 -84.01 -23.85 -8.44
CA PHE A 1091 -83.31 -24.64 -7.44
C PHE A 1091 -84.04 -25.97 -7.18
N GLY A 1092 -83.27 -27.03 -6.91
CA GLY A 1092 -83.77 -28.39 -6.70
C GLY A 1092 -84.34 -28.64 -5.30
N ASN A 1093 -84.10 -27.73 -4.34
CA ASN A 1093 -84.63 -27.80 -2.97
C ASN A 1093 -85.79 -26.85 -2.69
N VAL A 1094 -85.99 -25.80 -3.51
CA VAL A 1094 -86.99 -24.75 -3.27
C VAL A 1094 -87.59 -24.24 -4.58
N ALA A 1095 -88.92 -24.15 -4.63
CA ALA A 1095 -89.70 -23.71 -5.78
C ALA A 1095 -90.16 -22.24 -5.64
N GLU A 1096 -90.85 -21.73 -6.65
CA GLU A 1096 -91.60 -20.47 -6.58
C GLU A 1096 -92.57 -20.50 -5.39
N GLY A 1097 -92.58 -19.44 -4.56
CA GLY A 1097 -93.35 -19.39 -3.31
C GLY A 1097 -92.89 -20.38 -2.24
N GLY A 1098 -91.71 -21.00 -2.40
CA GLY A 1098 -91.19 -21.98 -1.47
C GLY A 1098 -90.52 -21.35 -0.24
N LEU A 1099 -90.80 -21.89 0.94
CA LEU A 1099 -90.14 -21.50 2.19
C LEU A 1099 -88.63 -21.81 2.13
N LEU A 1100 -87.80 -20.80 2.33
CA LEU A 1100 -86.35 -20.89 2.49
C LEU A 1100 -85.99 -21.26 3.94
N GLY A 1101 -86.65 -20.62 4.91
CA GLY A 1101 -86.47 -20.87 6.33
C GLY A 1101 -87.41 -20.04 7.20
N SER A 1102 -87.55 -20.44 8.47
CA SER A 1102 -88.32 -19.71 9.49
C SER A 1102 -87.34 -19.15 10.52
N PHE A 1103 -87.27 -17.83 10.62
CA PHE A 1103 -86.25 -17.11 11.39
C PHE A 1103 -86.91 -16.22 12.44
N ASN A 1104 -86.71 -16.55 13.72
CA ASN A 1104 -87.29 -15.85 14.88
C ASN A 1104 -88.84 -15.75 14.91
N GLY A 1105 -89.54 -16.44 13.99
CA GLY A 1105 -91.00 -16.41 13.86
C GLY A 1105 -91.51 -15.77 12.56
N VAL A 1106 -90.62 -15.18 11.75
CA VAL A 1106 -90.92 -14.71 10.38
C VAL A 1106 -90.49 -15.79 9.39
N ASP A 1107 -91.38 -16.14 8.46
CA ASP A 1107 -91.12 -17.11 7.40
C ASP A 1107 -90.62 -16.40 6.14
N LEU A 1108 -89.44 -16.80 5.66
CA LEU A 1108 -88.78 -16.23 4.48
C LEU A 1108 -89.01 -17.15 3.27
N PHE A 1109 -89.59 -16.62 2.20
CA PHE A 1109 -89.97 -17.31 0.97
C PHE A 1109 -89.09 -16.90 -0.21
N LEU A 1110 -89.07 -17.73 -1.25
CA LEU A 1110 -88.39 -17.44 -2.51
C LEU A 1110 -89.40 -17.06 -3.60
N THR A 1111 -89.13 -15.96 -4.32
CA THR A 1111 -89.75 -15.72 -5.63
C THR A 1111 -88.70 -15.67 -6.74
N TYR A 1112 -89.11 -16.13 -7.92
CA TYR A 1112 -88.38 -15.94 -9.17
C TYR A 1112 -89.07 -14.93 -10.11
N THR A 1113 -89.99 -14.11 -9.61
CA THR A 1113 -90.64 -13.02 -10.37
C THR A 1113 -90.39 -11.64 -9.76
N GLY A 1114 -89.33 -11.51 -8.96
CA GLY A 1114 -88.90 -10.24 -8.39
C GLY A 1114 -88.31 -9.27 -9.42
N GLY A 1115 -88.09 -8.03 -8.98
CA GLY A 1115 -87.39 -6.97 -9.71
C GLY A 1115 -87.99 -6.66 -11.08
N ASP A 1116 -87.28 -7.00 -12.17
CA ASP A 1116 -87.74 -6.78 -13.55
C ASP A 1116 -88.84 -7.77 -14.00
N GLY A 1117 -89.09 -8.81 -13.19
CA GLY A 1117 -89.99 -9.93 -13.46
C GLY A 1117 -89.26 -11.27 -13.64
N ASN A 1118 -87.92 -11.31 -13.55
CA ASN A 1118 -87.16 -12.55 -13.65
C ASN A 1118 -86.10 -12.81 -12.55
N ASP A 1119 -85.92 -11.88 -11.62
CA ASP A 1119 -84.87 -11.92 -10.58
C ASP A 1119 -85.13 -12.94 -9.47
N VAL A 1120 -84.08 -13.28 -8.72
CA VAL A 1120 -84.14 -14.19 -7.56
C VAL A 1120 -84.19 -13.38 -6.28
N VAL A 1121 -85.35 -13.32 -5.64
CA VAL A 1121 -85.60 -12.51 -4.44
C VAL A 1121 -86.06 -13.40 -3.29
N ALA A 1122 -85.44 -13.24 -2.12
CA ALA A 1122 -85.95 -13.78 -0.86
C ALA A 1122 -86.80 -12.71 -0.16
N PHE A 1123 -87.98 -13.06 0.34
CA PHE A 1123 -88.92 -12.09 0.93
C PHE A 1123 -89.69 -12.68 2.11
N ALA A 1124 -90.01 -11.85 3.10
CA ALA A 1124 -90.97 -12.17 4.15
C ALA A 1124 -92.38 -11.78 3.66
N ALA A 1125 -93.32 -12.72 3.69
CA ALA A 1125 -94.70 -12.43 3.25
C ALA A 1125 -95.38 -11.41 4.17
N LEU A 1126 -96.22 -10.52 3.63
CA LEU A 1126 -97.09 -9.68 4.46
C LEU A 1126 -98.28 -10.52 4.96
N PRO A 1127 -98.57 -10.57 6.27
CA PRO A 1127 -99.83 -11.11 6.77
C PRO A 1127 -101.00 -10.31 6.19
N GLY A 1128 -101.93 -10.98 5.51
CA GLY A 1128 -103.08 -10.35 4.85
C GLY A 1128 -102.92 -10.13 3.35
N ASP A 1129 -101.71 -10.23 2.79
CA ASP A 1129 -101.48 -10.37 1.34
C ASP A 1129 -101.92 -11.79 0.93
N TYR A 1130 -102.85 -11.88 -0.02
CA TYR A 1130 -103.52 -13.13 -0.39
C TYR A 1130 -103.63 -13.38 -1.89
N ASP A 1131 -103.45 -12.39 -2.79
CA ASP A 1131 -103.07 -12.68 -4.19
C ASP A 1131 -101.57 -12.58 -4.50
N GLY A 1132 -100.74 -12.17 -3.54
CA GLY A 1132 -99.28 -12.22 -3.64
C GLY A 1132 -98.68 -11.06 -4.43
N ASP A 1133 -99.40 -9.96 -4.60
CA ASP A 1133 -98.94 -8.78 -5.34
C ASP A 1133 -98.08 -7.83 -4.48
N SER A 1134 -97.86 -8.20 -3.22
CA SER A 1134 -97.06 -7.51 -2.20
C SER A 1134 -97.69 -6.24 -1.60
N ASP A 1135 -98.98 -5.99 -1.74
CA ASP A 1135 -99.71 -5.15 -0.77
C ASP A 1135 -100.94 -5.82 -0.13
N VAL A 1136 -101.81 -5.05 0.55
CA VAL A 1136 -102.94 -5.58 1.35
C VAL A 1136 -104.17 -4.71 1.11
N ASP A 1137 -104.91 -5.04 0.06
CA ASP A 1137 -105.95 -4.23 -0.58
C ASP A 1137 -107.32 -4.97 -0.59
N GLY A 1138 -108.34 -4.39 -1.25
CA GLY A 1138 -109.62 -5.06 -1.49
C GLY A 1138 -109.52 -6.27 -2.43
N ALA A 1139 -108.43 -6.47 -3.17
CA ALA A 1139 -108.12 -7.66 -3.96
C ALA A 1139 -107.91 -8.88 -3.04
N ASP A 1140 -107.00 -8.77 -2.07
CA ASP A 1140 -106.67 -9.83 -1.11
C ASP A 1140 -107.89 -10.29 -0.32
N PHE A 1141 -108.71 -9.35 0.14
CA PHE A 1141 -109.99 -9.65 0.78
C PHE A 1141 -110.87 -10.53 -0.09
N LEU A 1142 -110.94 -10.26 -1.39
CA LEU A 1142 -111.72 -11.04 -2.33
C LEU A 1142 -111.04 -12.37 -2.66
N THR A 1143 -109.71 -12.46 -2.62
CA THR A 1143 -108.94 -13.68 -2.89
C THR A 1143 -109.02 -14.64 -1.69
N TRP A 1144 -108.67 -14.21 -0.48
CA TRP A 1144 -108.91 -14.98 0.75
C TRP A 1144 -110.37 -15.40 0.90
N GLN A 1145 -111.35 -14.52 0.62
CA GLN A 1145 -112.78 -14.87 0.68
C GLN A 1145 -113.20 -15.92 -0.36
N ARG A 1146 -112.47 -16.06 -1.47
CA ARG A 1146 -112.75 -17.05 -2.53
C ARG A 1146 -112.03 -18.37 -2.31
N GLU A 1147 -110.86 -18.38 -1.68
CA GLU A 1147 -109.98 -19.55 -1.65
C GLU A 1147 -109.81 -20.20 -0.27
N ASP A 1148 -109.89 -19.44 0.84
CA ASP A 1148 -109.75 -19.94 2.21
C ASP A 1148 -110.97 -19.60 3.10
N GLY A 1149 -111.21 -18.31 3.35
CA GLY A 1149 -112.37 -17.81 4.08
C GLY A 1149 -112.40 -18.09 5.59
N MET A 1150 -111.30 -18.49 6.23
CA MET A 1150 -111.24 -18.74 7.68
C MET A 1150 -111.17 -17.45 8.51
N SER A 1151 -111.72 -17.49 9.73
CA SER A 1151 -111.86 -16.32 10.62
C SER A 1151 -110.57 -15.59 10.96
N ASP A 1152 -109.46 -16.30 10.86
CA ASP A 1152 -108.18 -15.87 11.40
C ASP A 1152 -107.50 -14.98 10.35
N GLY A 1153 -107.50 -15.38 9.07
CA GLY A 1153 -107.08 -14.55 7.94
C GLY A 1153 -107.94 -13.31 7.68
N LEU A 1154 -109.20 -13.30 8.13
CA LEU A 1154 -110.00 -12.07 8.18
C LEU A 1154 -109.42 -11.03 9.16
N THR A 1155 -108.73 -11.50 10.21
CA THR A 1155 -108.08 -10.65 11.21
C THR A 1155 -106.73 -10.18 10.67
N ASP A 1156 -105.94 -11.09 10.09
CA ASP A 1156 -104.66 -10.74 9.44
C ASP A 1156 -104.87 -9.66 8.37
N TRP A 1157 -105.85 -9.82 7.47
CA TRP A 1157 -106.21 -8.78 6.50
C TRP A 1157 -106.71 -7.48 7.17
N GLN A 1158 -107.51 -7.55 8.25
CA GLN A 1158 -108.03 -6.33 8.89
C GLN A 1158 -106.98 -5.51 9.61
N ASP A 1159 -106.00 -6.16 10.24
CA ASP A 1159 -104.93 -5.49 10.99
C ASP A 1159 -103.85 -4.92 10.06
N HIS A 1160 -103.74 -5.43 8.81
CA HIS A 1160 -102.78 -4.97 7.80
C HIS A 1160 -103.42 -4.20 6.62
N TYR A 1161 -104.75 -4.10 6.49
CA TYR A 1161 -105.38 -3.44 5.34
C TYR A 1161 -104.88 -2.01 5.09
N GLY A 1162 -104.30 -1.79 3.91
CA GLY A 1162 -103.64 -0.54 3.51
C GLY A 1162 -102.15 -0.46 3.86
N THR A 1163 -101.52 -1.54 4.34
CA THR A 1163 -100.06 -1.67 4.29
C THR A 1163 -99.64 -1.94 2.86
N GLN A 1164 -98.79 -1.07 2.33
CA GLN A 1164 -97.98 -1.33 1.15
C GLN A 1164 -96.51 -1.26 1.62
N PRO A 1165 -95.59 -2.02 1.02
CA PRO A 1165 -94.16 -1.91 1.32
C PRO A 1165 -93.68 -0.47 1.10
N PRO A 1166 -92.67 0.00 1.85
CA PRO A 1166 -92.06 1.29 1.58
C PRO A 1166 -91.61 1.30 0.11
N PRO A 1167 -91.90 2.39 -0.65
CA PRO A 1167 -91.67 2.40 -2.10
C PRO A 1167 -90.21 2.09 -2.38
N SER A 1168 -89.98 1.01 -3.13
CA SER A 1168 -88.68 0.36 -3.26
C SER A 1168 -87.59 1.40 -3.53
N SER A 1169 -86.62 1.45 -2.61
CA SER A 1169 -85.49 2.38 -2.70
C SER A 1169 -84.60 1.93 -3.84
N ALA A 1170 -84.95 2.32 -5.06
CA ALA A 1170 -84.26 1.96 -6.28
C ALA A 1170 -82.75 2.15 -6.08
N SER A 1171 -82.00 1.05 -6.16
CA SER A 1171 -80.55 1.05 -6.03
C SER A 1171 -79.97 2.07 -6.98
N ALA A 1172 -79.50 3.19 -6.41
CA ALA A 1172 -78.92 4.27 -7.17
C ALA A 1172 -77.57 3.78 -7.69
N SER A 1173 -77.59 3.19 -8.89
CA SER A 1173 -76.39 2.81 -9.65
C SER A 1173 -75.39 3.95 -9.54
N GLN A 1174 -74.27 3.70 -8.85
CA GLN A 1174 -73.23 4.69 -8.68
C GLN A 1174 -72.51 4.86 -10.01
N VAL A 1175 -73.08 5.72 -10.87
CA VAL A 1175 -72.38 6.31 -12.01
C VAL A 1175 -71.07 6.88 -11.45
N PRO A 1176 -69.89 6.36 -11.85
CA PRO A 1176 -68.64 6.73 -11.17
C PRO A 1176 -68.36 8.24 -11.30
N GLU A 1177 -68.52 8.98 -10.20
CA GLU A 1177 -68.15 10.39 -10.20
C GLU A 1177 -66.64 10.52 -10.36
N PRO A 1178 -66.15 11.30 -11.35
CA PRO A 1178 -64.72 11.50 -11.53
C PRO A 1178 -64.18 12.22 -10.29
N THR A 1179 -63.24 11.57 -9.59
CA THR A 1179 -62.74 12.03 -8.28
C THR A 1179 -62.34 13.51 -8.30
N THR A 1180 -62.38 14.16 -7.14
CA THR A 1180 -62.09 15.60 -6.99
C THR A 1180 -60.74 16.01 -7.61
N VAL A 1181 -59.79 15.07 -7.72
CA VAL A 1181 -58.51 15.23 -8.42
C VAL A 1181 -58.70 15.37 -9.95
N ALA A 1182 -59.52 14.54 -10.58
CA ALA A 1182 -59.84 14.64 -12.01
C ALA A 1182 -60.62 15.93 -12.32
N LEU A 1183 -61.59 16.31 -11.48
CA LEU A 1183 -62.33 17.57 -11.63
C LEU A 1183 -61.44 18.81 -11.43
N THR A 1184 -60.49 18.79 -10.49
CA THR A 1184 -59.53 19.89 -10.31
C THR A 1184 -58.46 19.94 -11.39
N LEU A 1185 -58.03 18.80 -11.96
CA LEU A 1185 -57.17 18.75 -13.14
C LEU A 1185 -57.87 19.32 -14.38
N LEU A 1186 -59.10 18.92 -14.66
CA LEU A 1186 -59.91 19.47 -15.76
C LEU A 1186 -60.16 20.98 -15.58
N ALA A 1187 -60.52 21.43 -14.38
CA ALA A 1187 -60.67 22.85 -14.08
C ALA A 1187 -59.34 23.63 -14.28
N SER A 1188 -58.21 23.06 -13.85
CA SER A 1188 -56.89 23.68 -14.00
C SER A 1188 -56.47 23.77 -15.47
N CYS A 1189 -56.67 22.71 -16.26
CA CYS A 1189 -56.43 22.73 -17.71
C CYS A 1189 -57.30 23.76 -18.43
N CYS A 1190 -58.59 23.85 -18.11
CA CYS A 1190 -59.48 24.87 -18.67
C CYS A 1190 -59.06 26.31 -18.29
N LEU A 1191 -58.60 26.54 -17.04
CA LEU A 1191 -58.10 27.84 -16.59
C LEU A 1191 -56.75 28.23 -17.22
N LEU A 1192 -55.88 27.27 -17.53
CA LEU A 1192 -54.63 27.48 -18.25
C LEU A 1192 -54.86 27.78 -19.74
N LEU A 1193 -55.76 27.05 -20.39
CA LEU A 1193 -56.12 27.26 -21.81
C LEU A 1193 -56.82 28.62 -22.04
N ALA A 1194 -57.51 29.17 -21.03
CA ALA A 1194 -58.22 30.45 -21.13
C ALA A 1194 -57.34 31.71 -21.05
N ARG A 1195 -56.00 31.60 -20.99
CA ARG A 1195 -55.09 32.75 -20.72
C ARG A 1195 -53.94 32.98 -21.71
N LEU A 1196 -53.95 32.36 -22.89
CA LEU A 1196 -52.96 32.65 -23.94
C LEU A 1196 -53.49 33.69 -24.97
N PRO A 1197 -52.81 34.84 -25.17
CA PRO A 1197 -53.24 35.86 -26.13
C PRO A 1197 -52.91 35.48 -27.58
N PHE A 1198 -53.79 35.87 -28.50
CA PHE A 1198 -53.64 35.68 -29.95
C PHE A 1198 -52.38 36.38 -30.51
N VAL A 1199 -51.53 35.64 -31.23
CA VAL A 1199 -50.49 36.18 -32.12
C VAL A 1199 -50.47 35.34 -33.42
N PRO A 1200 -50.53 35.96 -34.63
CA PRO A 1200 -50.73 35.21 -35.87
C PRO A 1200 -49.43 34.73 -36.56
N SER A 1201 -49.44 33.44 -36.93
CA SER A 1201 -48.91 32.85 -38.17
C SER A 1201 -47.65 33.43 -38.85
N VAL A 1202 -46.51 32.73 -38.69
CA VAL A 1202 -45.37 32.74 -39.65
C VAL A 1202 -44.97 31.29 -39.98
N ARG A 1203 -44.29 31.08 -41.12
CA ARG A 1203 -44.11 29.79 -41.80
C ARG A 1203 -42.98 28.90 -41.26
N MET A 1204 -43.14 27.60 -41.59
CA MET A 1204 -42.12 26.56 -41.79
C MET A 1204 -40.69 27.03 -42.13
N THR A 1205 -39.70 26.45 -41.44
CA THR A 1205 -38.67 25.51 -41.97
C THR A 1205 -38.03 24.84 -40.76
N ALA A 1206 -38.15 23.53 -40.55
CA ALA A 1206 -37.51 22.39 -41.24
C ALA A 1206 -36.25 21.91 -40.50
N GLY A 1207 -36.22 20.61 -40.21
CA GLY A 1207 -35.31 19.92 -39.29
C GLY A 1207 -35.94 18.60 -38.91
#